data_AF-A0A0D2GVW1-F1
#
_entry.id   AF-A0A0D2GVW1-F1
#
_cell.length_a   1.000
_cell.length_b   1.000
_cell.length_c   1.000
_cell.angle_alpha   90.00
_cell.angle_beta   90.00
_cell.angle_gamma   90.00
#
_symmetry.space_group_name_H-M   'P 1'
#
loop_
_entity.id
_entity.type
_entity.pdbx_description
1 polymer ?
#
loop_
_entity_poly.entity_id
_entity_poly.type
_entity_poly.pdbx_seq_one_letter_code
_entity_poly.pdbx_strand_id
1 'polypeptide(L)'
;MSAPAGPSGGPPGSGGPRALTSIERRKAVNALRDRLRPNVTDRTLLERYLETTNWDSDAAYNLWQADRARMLAGDDPQGSDSSSEDSEDDSSSDLSPPASNAAAAAAASPASPGSDASDASATSDNSNKKKTFKAMRESQIGPRFNSNLEQERRGAALALRLQLESEVDDGTTLSPSEAILLLHVNLWDLGEAIDSFTALDDIRLRLSDYDRMRTHLPSEVDPEEVDITREQDERLAEFMNITGRPDWWSLRVLLQEQNWNLIEAISFWFLRGVPPVHPSKKEVKRSTKADPKGNKISFGIRVGVNETSLKWPKPEQCEAPAAIFMDEKWGVEPDQYTPEEVSDTQEDEEKKGQGKGKGKKAKKPRKGNKPNSAEGFLISVDGDPVERAYKGFPNPAKFLVEHISKGKYTFKRFRQLKKFQWPDLEKPKATRSQSGRVDFDWNNSSHIQLLNNWRRQAVGRTTKASRQDPGQPWSKEEDDYLIKLSEDLANEKKKKSTKASKEKRLIVSTKTKEEWAEKFNKKFTGTVQAGSTEPRVDRTIAALMQRRCRIKELVDRFKVKADQKWFAKIEQKADKKRKRSDVSDDEDAAPSKKTKADKVADGAEDAEDVEESDGGEEVPMDISSGEDAEESDSDGQDAPMDLSD
;
A
#
# COMPACT_ATOMS: atom_id res chain seq x y z
N MET A 1 29.37 19.30 59.63
CA MET A 1 28.73 18.43 58.62
C MET A 1 28.20 19.35 57.53
N SER A 2 28.97 19.54 56.47
CA SER A 2 28.60 20.45 55.38
C SER A 2 27.82 19.68 54.33
N ALA A 3 26.57 20.08 54.10
CA ALA A 3 25.72 19.48 53.08
C ALA A 3 26.30 19.78 51.68
N PRO A 4 26.32 18.80 50.76
CA PRO A 4 26.82 18.98 49.41
C PRO A 4 25.91 19.94 48.63
N ALA A 5 26.53 20.95 48.02
CA ALA A 5 25.87 21.91 47.15
C ALA A 5 25.22 21.19 45.95
N GLY A 6 23.90 21.32 45.82
CA GLY A 6 23.15 20.81 44.68
C GLY A 6 23.58 21.51 43.38
N PRO A 7 23.66 20.78 42.26
CA PRO A 7 24.03 21.37 40.98
C PRO A 7 23.01 22.42 40.55
N SER A 8 23.51 23.65 40.32
CA SER A 8 22.73 24.77 39.79
C SER A 8 22.18 24.40 38.41
N GLY A 9 20.86 24.26 38.32
CA GLY A 9 20.15 24.10 37.04
C GLY A 9 20.33 25.36 36.19
N GLY A 10 21.18 25.28 35.17
CA GLY A 10 21.25 26.29 34.13
C GLY A 10 19.95 26.31 33.32
N PRO A 11 19.50 27.48 32.85
CA PRO A 11 18.27 27.61 32.06
C PRO A 11 18.36 26.77 30.78
N PRO A 12 17.25 26.15 30.33
CA PRO A 12 17.21 25.42 29.08
C PRO A 12 17.61 26.36 27.95
N GLY A 13 18.81 26.16 27.39
CA GLY A 13 19.28 26.90 26.23
C GLY A 13 18.26 26.80 25.10
N SER A 14 18.14 27.86 24.30
CA SER A 14 17.29 27.92 23.12
C SER A 14 17.61 26.74 22.20
N GLY A 15 16.89 25.63 22.40
CA GLY A 15 17.09 24.40 21.67
C GLY A 15 16.65 24.66 20.24
N GLY A 16 17.62 24.94 19.37
CA GLY A 16 17.38 24.94 17.94
C GLY A 16 16.74 23.60 17.53
N PRO A 17 15.99 23.57 16.42
CA PRO A 17 15.36 22.36 15.95
C PRO A 17 16.40 21.24 15.82
N ARG A 18 16.13 20.11 16.45
CA ARG A 18 16.99 18.91 16.37
C ARG A 18 17.18 18.54 14.90
N ALA A 19 18.42 18.32 14.49
CA ALA A 19 18.71 17.80 13.15
C ALA A 19 18.03 16.43 12.97
N LEU A 20 17.25 16.29 11.90
CA LEU A 20 16.58 15.05 11.55
C LEU A 20 17.60 13.97 11.18
N THR A 21 17.35 12.76 11.70
CA THR A 21 18.09 11.56 11.35
C THR A 21 17.85 11.18 9.88
N SER A 22 18.76 10.41 9.27
CA SER A 22 18.61 9.95 7.87
C SER A 22 17.30 9.19 7.62
N ILE A 23 16.83 8.43 8.62
CA ILE A 23 15.56 7.70 8.55
C ILE A 23 14.37 8.66 8.56
N GLU A 24 14.39 9.69 9.40
CA GLU A 24 13.32 10.70 9.44
C GLU A 24 13.28 11.52 8.15
N ARG A 25 14.45 11.90 7.60
CA ARG A 25 14.53 12.57 6.29
C ARG A 25 13.91 11.71 5.18
N ARG A 26 14.25 10.42 5.11
CA ARG A 26 13.65 9.49 4.14
C ARG A 26 12.14 9.39 4.29
N LYS A 27 11.62 9.32 5.52
CA LYS A 27 10.17 9.33 5.78
C LYS A 27 9.51 10.62 5.31
N ALA A 28 10.14 11.77 5.52
CA ALA A 28 9.65 13.06 5.06
C ALA A 28 9.58 13.14 3.53
N VAL A 29 10.63 12.69 2.85
CA VAL A 29 10.68 12.60 1.38
C VAL A 29 9.58 11.68 0.85
N ASN A 30 9.44 10.49 1.42
CA ASN A 30 8.38 9.55 1.01
C ASN A 30 6.99 10.12 1.24
N ALA A 31 6.74 10.76 2.39
CA ALA A 31 5.45 11.35 2.69
C ALA A 31 5.10 12.50 1.73
N LEU A 32 6.07 13.35 1.38
CA LEU A 32 5.89 14.41 0.39
C LEU A 32 5.64 13.83 -1.00
N ARG A 33 6.45 12.85 -1.42
CA ARG A 33 6.29 12.15 -2.71
C ARG A 33 4.93 11.50 -2.84
N ASP A 34 4.50 10.73 -1.84
CA ASP A 34 3.18 10.10 -1.82
C ASP A 34 2.05 11.12 -1.99
N ARG A 35 2.18 12.30 -1.38
CA ARG A 35 1.19 13.38 -1.47
C ARG A 35 1.21 14.10 -2.83
N LEU A 36 2.34 14.09 -3.52
CA LEU A 36 2.49 14.70 -4.84
C LEU A 36 2.00 13.79 -5.97
N ARG A 37 1.81 12.48 -5.74
CA ARG A 37 1.26 11.60 -6.75
C ARG A 37 -0.14 12.06 -7.20
N PRO A 38 -0.50 11.92 -8.48
CA PRO A 38 0.18 11.18 -9.56
C PRO A 38 1.32 11.93 -10.29
N ASN A 39 1.77 13.10 -9.81
CA ASN A 39 2.82 13.88 -10.47
C ASN A 39 4.16 13.12 -10.50
N VAL A 40 5.00 13.45 -11.48
CA VAL A 40 6.39 13.01 -11.51
C VAL A 40 7.19 13.84 -10.51
N THR A 41 8.08 13.17 -9.78
CA THR A 41 8.92 13.79 -8.75
C THR A 41 10.40 13.56 -9.02
N ASP A 42 11.24 14.24 -8.26
CA ASP A 42 12.69 14.06 -8.24
C ASP A 42 13.13 14.14 -6.78
N ARG A 43 13.74 13.08 -6.27
CA ARG A 43 14.14 12.99 -4.86
C ARG A 43 14.99 14.18 -4.40
N THR A 44 15.98 14.60 -5.19
CA THR A 44 16.89 15.70 -4.82
C THR A 44 16.14 17.01 -4.73
N LEU A 45 15.16 17.22 -5.63
CA LEU A 45 14.28 18.38 -5.58
C LEU A 45 13.38 18.33 -4.33
N LEU A 46 12.78 17.19 -4.02
CA LEU A 46 11.93 17.04 -2.83
C LEU A 46 12.70 17.33 -1.54
N GLU A 47 13.94 16.84 -1.41
CA GLU A 47 14.82 17.14 -0.28
C GLU A 47 15.08 18.66 -0.17
N ARG A 48 15.35 19.36 -1.27
CA ARG A 48 15.55 20.82 -1.25
C ARG A 48 14.30 21.61 -0.82
N TYR A 49 13.11 21.18 -1.24
CA TYR A 49 11.85 21.80 -0.80
C TYR A 49 11.62 21.58 0.69
N LEU A 50 11.85 20.35 1.19
CA LEU A 50 11.76 20.05 2.62
C LEU A 50 12.77 20.84 3.43
N GLU A 51 14.04 20.91 3.02
CA GLU A 51 15.06 21.71 3.71
C GLU A 51 14.68 23.19 3.79
N THR A 52 14.14 23.75 2.71
CA THR A 52 13.71 25.15 2.66
C THR A 52 12.56 25.45 3.62
N THR A 53 11.70 24.48 3.89
CA THR A 53 10.56 24.62 4.81
C THR A 53 10.83 24.00 6.19
N ASN A 54 12.09 23.85 6.59
CA ASN A 54 12.49 23.24 7.86
C ASN A 54 11.87 21.84 8.08
N TRP A 55 11.75 21.08 7.01
CA TRP A 55 11.18 19.73 6.93
C TRP A 55 9.69 19.64 7.29
N ASP A 56 8.97 20.76 7.26
CA ASP A 56 7.51 20.78 7.27
C ASP A 56 6.98 20.35 5.90
N SER A 57 6.36 19.16 5.86
CA SER A 57 5.83 18.57 4.62
C SER A 57 4.64 19.32 4.04
N ASP A 58 3.83 19.98 4.87
CA ASP A 58 2.68 20.77 4.40
C ASP A 58 3.15 22.05 3.73
N ALA A 59 4.10 22.74 4.38
CA ALA A 59 4.74 23.91 3.80
C ALA A 59 5.50 23.53 2.52
N ALA A 60 6.24 22.42 2.49
CA ALA A 60 6.95 21.95 1.30
C ALA A 60 5.99 21.63 0.15
N TYR A 61 4.90 20.92 0.44
CA TYR A 61 3.85 20.61 -0.53
C TYR A 61 3.22 21.88 -1.11
N ASN A 62 2.85 22.83 -0.25
CA ASN A 62 2.24 24.09 -0.69
C ASN A 62 3.21 24.94 -1.52
N LEU A 63 4.49 25.00 -1.12
CA LEU A 63 5.53 25.70 -1.86
C LEU A 63 5.78 25.05 -3.23
N TRP A 64 5.85 23.72 -3.29
CA TRP A 64 6.01 22.97 -4.53
C TRP A 64 4.84 23.22 -5.48
N GLN A 65 3.59 23.18 -4.99
CA GLN A 65 2.41 23.44 -5.82
C GLN A 65 2.37 24.88 -6.33
N ALA A 66 2.76 25.86 -5.51
CA ALA A 66 2.84 27.25 -5.91
C ALA A 66 3.90 27.48 -7.00
N ASP A 67 5.09 26.90 -6.84
CA ASP A 67 6.17 27.00 -7.82
C ASP A 67 5.83 26.26 -9.11
N ARG A 68 5.21 25.08 -9.05
CA ARG A 68 4.69 24.38 -10.23
C ARG A 68 3.64 25.21 -10.97
N ALA A 69 2.71 25.84 -10.25
CA ALA A 69 1.70 26.69 -10.86
C ALA A 69 2.34 27.89 -11.60
N ARG A 70 3.38 28.51 -11.03
CA ARG A 70 4.15 29.58 -11.68
C ARG A 70 4.85 29.10 -12.96
N MET A 71 5.48 27.92 -12.92
CA MET A 71 6.12 27.37 -14.13
C MET A 71 5.09 27.07 -15.22
N LEU A 72 3.91 26.56 -14.87
CA LEU A 72 2.82 26.32 -15.82
C LEU A 72 2.18 27.61 -16.36
N ALA A 73 2.22 28.69 -15.60
CA ALA A 73 1.76 30.01 -16.05
C ALA A 73 2.75 30.70 -17.01
N GLY A 74 4.00 30.23 -17.06
CA GLY A 74 5.06 30.86 -17.85
C GLY A 74 5.62 32.13 -17.22
N ASP A 75 5.44 32.32 -15.90
CA ASP A 75 5.98 33.48 -15.19
C ASP A 75 7.51 33.41 -15.18
N ASP A 76 8.16 34.23 -16.02
CA ASP A 76 9.61 34.39 -16.02
C ASP A 76 10.03 35.41 -14.96
N PRO A 77 10.60 34.99 -13.80
CA PRO A 77 10.99 35.93 -12.75
C PRO A 77 12.17 36.84 -13.16
N GLN A 78 12.86 36.53 -14.26
CA GLN A 78 14.01 37.31 -14.72
C GLN A 78 13.62 38.64 -15.41
N GLY A 79 12.34 38.87 -15.70
CA GLY A 79 11.91 40.10 -16.37
C GLY A 79 11.85 41.37 -15.50
N SER A 80 11.91 41.26 -14.16
CA SER A 80 11.63 42.41 -13.29
C SER A 80 12.85 43.05 -12.60
N ASP A 81 14.01 42.41 -12.59
CA ASP A 81 15.23 42.97 -11.96
C ASP A 81 16.18 43.63 -12.98
N SER A 82 15.72 43.82 -14.23
CA SER A 82 16.40 44.73 -15.16
C SER A 82 16.06 46.17 -14.76
N SER A 83 16.64 46.63 -13.65
CA SER A 83 16.82 48.05 -13.36
C SER A 83 17.70 48.63 -14.47
N SER A 84 17.07 49.00 -15.58
CA SER A 84 17.65 49.83 -16.62
C SER A 84 17.86 51.21 -16.02
N GLU A 85 19.05 51.46 -15.49
CA GLU A 85 19.59 52.80 -15.43
C GLU A 85 19.85 53.24 -16.87
N ASP A 86 19.18 54.33 -17.26
CA ASP A 86 19.51 55.27 -18.33
C ASP A 86 20.01 54.71 -19.67
N SER A 87 19.07 54.55 -20.61
CA SER A 87 19.36 54.78 -22.02
C SER A 87 18.12 55.35 -22.70
N GLU A 88 18.08 56.68 -22.78
CA GLU A 88 17.30 57.39 -23.78
C GLU A 88 17.80 56.96 -25.17
N ASP A 89 17.02 56.19 -25.91
CA ASP A 89 17.09 56.29 -27.36
C ASP A 89 15.76 55.93 -28.03
N ASP A 90 15.42 56.80 -28.96
CA ASP A 90 14.16 57.02 -29.62
C ASP A 90 14.11 56.13 -30.87
N SER A 91 13.24 55.11 -30.89
CA SER A 91 12.82 54.52 -32.16
C SER A 91 11.53 53.70 -32.03
N SER A 92 10.46 54.36 -32.47
CA SER A 92 9.19 53.79 -32.88
C SER A 92 9.37 52.68 -33.92
N SER A 93 8.87 51.47 -33.64
CA SER A 93 8.29 50.64 -34.69
C SER A 93 7.15 49.80 -34.13
N ASP A 94 6.00 50.10 -34.71
CA ASP A 94 4.64 49.68 -34.43
C ASP A 94 4.38 48.27 -34.98
N LEU A 95 4.23 47.26 -34.11
CA LEU A 95 3.64 45.96 -34.48
C LEU A 95 2.90 45.35 -33.29
N SER A 96 1.59 45.58 -33.26
CA SER A 96 0.63 44.93 -32.36
C SER A 96 0.16 43.58 -32.93
N PRO A 97 0.13 42.51 -32.13
CA PRO A 97 -0.91 41.49 -32.26
C PRO A 97 -1.73 41.31 -30.96
N PRO A 98 -3.02 40.96 -31.07
CA PRO A 98 -3.97 40.98 -29.96
C PRO A 98 -3.86 39.76 -29.03
N ALA A 99 -4.09 40.07 -27.76
CA ALA A 99 -4.05 39.20 -26.59
C ALA A 99 -5.14 38.12 -26.58
N SER A 100 -4.76 36.92 -26.11
CA SER A 100 -5.69 35.85 -25.76
C SER A 100 -6.05 35.94 -24.27
N ASN A 101 -7.35 35.96 -24.00
CA ASN A 101 -7.96 35.98 -22.67
C ASN A 101 -7.74 34.64 -21.94
N ALA A 102 -6.94 34.63 -20.89
CA ALA A 102 -6.90 33.55 -19.91
C ALA A 102 -7.35 34.08 -18.54
N ALA A 103 -8.64 33.89 -18.24
CA ALA A 103 -9.24 34.19 -16.95
C ALA A 103 -8.84 33.11 -15.93
N ALA A 104 -7.88 33.42 -15.05
CA ALA A 104 -7.54 32.60 -13.90
C ALA A 104 -8.27 33.11 -12.65
N ALA A 105 -9.16 32.28 -12.13
CA ALA A 105 -9.88 32.49 -10.88
C ALA A 105 -8.91 32.42 -9.69
N ALA A 106 -8.49 33.58 -9.20
CA ALA A 106 -7.70 33.71 -7.97
C ALA A 106 -8.58 33.42 -6.75
N ALA A 107 -8.22 32.37 -6.01
CA ALA A 107 -8.81 32.05 -4.72
C ALA A 107 -8.39 33.09 -3.66
N ALA A 108 -9.39 33.65 -2.98
CA ALA A 108 -9.25 34.63 -1.93
C ALA A 108 -8.46 34.08 -0.73
N SER A 109 -7.34 34.72 -0.40
CA SER A 109 -6.65 34.52 0.88
C SER A 109 -7.13 35.58 1.89
N PRO A 110 -7.40 35.19 3.15
CA PRO A 110 -7.91 36.09 4.18
C PRO A 110 -6.84 37.04 4.71
N ALA A 111 -7.23 38.30 4.91
CA ALA A 111 -6.43 39.35 5.51
C ALA A 111 -6.09 39.03 6.98
N SER A 112 -4.80 39.07 7.33
CA SER A 112 -4.33 39.12 8.72
C SER A 112 -3.88 40.55 9.07
N PRO A 113 -4.34 41.12 10.20
CA PRO A 113 -3.99 42.46 10.62
C PRO A 113 -2.74 42.49 11.52
N GLY A 114 -1.83 43.42 11.22
CA GLY A 114 -1.06 44.24 12.16
C GLY A 114 -0.18 43.56 13.22
N SER A 115 1.13 43.51 12.96
CA SER A 115 2.15 43.70 14.01
C SER A 115 3.47 44.17 13.39
N ASP A 116 3.82 45.42 13.61
CA ASP A 116 5.10 46.06 13.29
C ASP A 116 6.22 45.48 14.16
N ALA A 117 7.03 44.55 13.62
CA ALA A 117 8.44 44.28 14.01
C ALA A 117 8.96 42.95 13.43
N SER A 118 9.21 42.84 12.11
CA SER A 118 10.04 41.74 11.57
C SER A 118 10.47 41.95 10.10
N ASP A 119 11.11 43.07 9.77
CA ASP A 119 11.55 43.34 8.38
C ASP A 119 12.72 42.44 7.93
N ALA A 120 13.51 41.92 8.88
CA ALA A 120 14.64 41.03 8.58
C ALA A 120 14.23 39.60 8.19
N SER A 121 13.05 39.12 8.62
CA SER A 121 12.58 37.76 8.30
C SER A 121 12.04 37.67 6.87
N ALA A 122 11.31 38.70 6.43
CA ALA A 122 10.65 38.69 5.13
C ALA A 122 11.63 38.62 3.95
N THR A 123 12.81 39.24 4.09
CA THR A 123 13.85 39.23 3.05
C THR A 123 14.51 37.86 2.92
N SER A 124 14.82 37.19 4.03
CA SER A 124 15.39 35.83 4.04
C SER A 124 14.43 34.82 3.39
N ASP A 125 13.15 34.86 3.76
CA ASP A 125 12.14 33.93 3.25
C ASP A 125 11.93 34.07 1.73
N ASN A 126 11.98 35.30 1.21
CA ASN A 126 11.84 35.53 -0.23
C ASN A 126 13.05 34.99 -1.01
N SER A 127 14.26 35.11 -0.45
CA SER A 127 15.49 34.60 -1.08
C SER A 127 15.48 33.08 -1.24
N ASN A 128 15.00 32.35 -0.23
CA ASN A 128 14.93 30.89 -0.28
C ASN A 128 13.84 30.40 -1.25
N LYS A 129 12.68 31.09 -1.30
CA LYS A 129 11.63 30.80 -2.30
C LYS A 129 12.11 31.02 -3.73
N LYS A 130 12.89 32.07 -3.99
CA LYS A 130 13.52 32.29 -5.31
C LYS A 130 14.50 31.14 -5.65
N LYS A 131 15.24 30.62 -4.67
CA LYS A 131 16.15 29.47 -4.86
C LYS A 131 15.41 28.16 -5.14
N THR A 132 14.30 27.86 -4.47
CA THR A 132 13.51 26.65 -4.75
C THR A 132 12.88 26.68 -6.12
N PHE A 133 12.30 27.82 -6.52
CA PHE A 133 11.74 27.98 -7.85
C PHE A 133 12.81 27.81 -8.95
N LYS A 134 13.98 28.43 -8.76
CA LYS A 134 15.14 28.25 -9.65
C LYS A 134 15.57 26.78 -9.72
N ALA A 135 15.67 26.11 -8.58
CA ALA A 135 16.01 24.69 -8.52
C ALA A 135 14.99 23.79 -9.24
N MET A 136 13.70 24.08 -9.10
CA MET A 136 12.64 23.35 -9.81
C MET A 136 12.75 23.53 -11.32
N ARG A 137 13.04 24.75 -11.78
CA ARG A 137 13.25 25.06 -13.20
C ARG A 137 14.50 24.37 -13.78
N GLU A 138 15.59 24.34 -13.01
CA GLU A 138 16.86 23.72 -13.40
C GLU A 138 16.85 22.19 -13.23
N SER A 139 15.88 21.63 -12.49
CA SER A 139 15.74 20.19 -12.32
C SER A 139 15.33 19.49 -13.62
N GLN A 140 15.65 18.20 -13.74
CA GLN A 140 15.30 17.39 -14.91
C GLN A 140 13.80 17.28 -15.15
N ILE A 141 12.98 17.38 -14.09
CA ILE A 141 11.51 17.36 -14.20
C ILE A 141 10.92 18.72 -14.58
N GLY A 142 11.65 19.82 -14.37
CA GLY A 142 11.16 21.19 -14.56
C GLY A 142 10.64 21.46 -15.97
N PRO A 143 11.44 21.20 -17.03
CA PRO A 143 11.01 21.35 -18.42
C PRO A 143 9.85 20.41 -18.84
N ARG A 144 9.47 19.44 -18.00
CA ARG A 144 8.48 18.41 -18.31
C ARG A 144 7.13 18.64 -17.63
N PHE A 145 7.05 19.60 -16.72
CA PHE A 145 5.78 19.93 -16.08
C PHE A 145 4.75 20.36 -17.12
N ASN A 146 3.59 19.73 -17.02
CA ASN A 146 2.50 19.95 -17.95
C ASN A 146 1.17 20.02 -17.18
N SER A 147 0.21 20.78 -17.69
CA SER A 147 -1.14 20.77 -17.14
C SER A 147 -1.81 19.40 -17.31
N ASN A 148 -1.35 18.62 -18.28
CA ASN A 148 -1.68 17.23 -18.51
C ASN A 148 -0.68 16.29 -17.83
N LEU A 149 -1.12 15.58 -16.79
CA LEU A 149 -0.32 14.63 -16.02
C LEU A 149 0.20 13.45 -16.84
N GLU A 150 -0.58 12.96 -17.82
CA GLU A 150 -0.09 11.88 -18.67
C GLU A 150 1.06 12.37 -19.55
N GLN A 151 0.97 13.61 -20.05
CA GLN A 151 2.05 14.22 -20.83
C GLN A 151 3.30 14.44 -19.99
N GLU A 152 3.14 14.82 -18.72
CA GLU A 152 4.25 14.91 -17.76
C GLU A 152 4.93 13.55 -17.58
N ARG A 153 4.16 12.47 -17.41
CA ARG A 153 4.68 11.09 -17.29
C ARG A 153 5.40 10.62 -18.56
N ARG A 154 4.83 10.87 -19.75
CA ARG A 154 5.52 10.58 -21.03
C ARG A 154 6.80 11.39 -21.18
N GLY A 155 6.77 12.67 -20.79
CA GLY A 155 7.93 13.56 -20.79
C GLY A 155 9.04 13.07 -19.85
N ALA A 156 8.69 12.49 -18.71
CA ALA A 156 9.64 11.87 -17.79
C ALA A 156 10.30 10.61 -18.37
N ALA A 157 9.53 9.74 -19.04
CA ALA A 157 10.10 8.57 -19.71
C ALA A 157 11.05 8.96 -20.85
N LEU A 158 10.70 10.00 -21.63
CA LEU A 158 11.61 10.55 -22.63
C LEU A 158 12.88 11.13 -21.99
N ALA A 159 12.77 11.84 -20.87
CA ALA A 159 13.93 12.36 -20.16
C ALA A 159 14.84 11.24 -19.63
N LEU A 160 14.24 10.19 -19.06
CA LEU A 160 14.95 8.99 -18.62
C LEU A 160 15.72 8.36 -19.78
N ARG A 161 15.07 8.10 -20.93
CA ARG A 161 15.75 7.58 -22.12
C ARG A 161 16.93 8.45 -22.55
N LEU A 162 16.72 9.76 -22.68
CA LEU A 162 17.76 10.68 -23.15
C LEU A 162 18.95 10.78 -22.19
N GLN A 163 18.70 10.71 -20.88
CA GLN A 163 19.77 10.68 -19.88
C GLN A 163 20.61 9.41 -20.02
N LEU A 164 19.96 8.27 -20.19
CA LEU A 164 20.63 6.98 -20.31
C LEU A 164 21.42 6.85 -21.60
N GLU A 165 20.86 7.32 -22.72
CA GLU A 165 21.59 7.41 -24.00
C GLU A 165 22.82 8.33 -23.92
N SER A 166 22.83 9.30 -23.01
CA SER A 166 23.99 10.18 -22.80
C SER A 166 25.07 9.58 -21.89
N GLU A 167 24.71 8.58 -21.08
CA GLU A 167 25.62 7.92 -20.14
C GLU A 167 26.16 6.59 -20.68
N VAL A 168 25.39 5.90 -21.54
CA VAL A 168 25.73 4.58 -22.08
C VAL A 168 26.07 4.69 -23.57
N ASP A 169 27.35 4.51 -23.91
CA ASP A 169 27.88 4.63 -25.29
C ASP A 169 27.64 3.38 -26.17
N ASP A 170 26.94 2.35 -25.68
CA ASP A 170 26.77 1.08 -26.38
C ASP A 170 25.67 1.10 -27.46
N GLY A 171 24.93 2.21 -27.56
CA GLY A 171 23.80 2.37 -28.49
C GLY A 171 22.56 1.60 -28.09
N THR A 172 22.52 1.00 -26.89
CA THR A 172 21.30 0.39 -26.36
C THR A 172 20.29 1.48 -26.01
N THR A 173 19.06 1.32 -26.47
CA THR A 173 17.97 2.26 -26.21
C THR A 173 16.85 1.56 -25.49
N LEU A 174 16.24 2.26 -24.52
CA LEU A 174 15.06 1.75 -23.82
C LEU A 174 13.86 1.72 -24.76
N SER A 175 13.05 0.67 -24.67
CA SER A 175 11.71 0.69 -25.23
C SER A 175 10.80 1.65 -24.44
N PRO A 176 9.67 2.08 -25.02
CA PRO A 176 8.70 2.91 -24.31
C PRO A 176 8.17 2.26 -23.04
N SER A 177 7.89 0.95 -23.08
CA SER A 177 7.35 0.25 -21.91
C SER A 177 8.41 0.06 -20.83
N GLU A 178 9.67 -0.24 -21.19
CA GLU A 178 10.78 -0.37 -20.24
C GLU A 178 10.98 0.94 -19.46
N ALA A 179 11.00 2.08 -20.16
CA ALA A 179 11.14 3.39 -19.52
C ALA A 179 9.97 3.70 -18.57
N ILE A 180 8.74 3.37 -18.98
CA ILE A 180 7.55 3.60 -18.16
C ILE A 180 7.50 2.68 -16.95
N LEU A 181 7.82 1.40 -17.12
CA LEU A 181 7.86 0.45 -16.02
C LEU A 181 8.98 0.78 -15.03
N LEU A 182 10.15 1.20 -15.51
CA LEU A 182 11.24 1.63 -14.63
C LEU A 182 10.84 2.85 -13.79
N LEU A 183 10.17 3.84 -14.39
CA LEU A 183 9.60 4.96 -13.63
C LEU A 183 8.54 4.51 -12.64
N HIS A 184 7.65 3.61 -13.04
CA HIS A 184 6.57 3.10 -12.19
C HIS A 184 7.09 2.32 -10.97
N VAL A 185 8.07 1.42 -11.16
CA VAL A 185 8.73 0.67 -10.07
C VAL A 185 9.45 1.61 -9.10
N ASN A 186 10.01 2.72 -9.61
CA ASN A 186 10.61 3.79 -8.81
C ASN A 186 9.60 4.89 -8.40
N LEU A 187 8.32 4.56 -8.34
CA LEU A 187 7.26 5.42 -7.79
C LEU A 187 7.11 6.78 -8.49
N TRP A 188 7.42 6.84 -9.79
CA TRP A 188 7.46 8.04 -10.61
C TRP A 188 8.43 9.11 -10.09
N ASP A 189 9.51 8.70 -9.43
CA ASP A 189 10.65 9.54 -9.10
C ASP A 189 11.73 9.39 -10.19
N LEU A 190 11.90 10.43 -11.01
CA LEU A 190 12.83 10.41 -12.14
C LEU A 190 14.28 10.26 -11.66
N GLY A 191 14.64 10.94 -10.57
CA GLY A 191 15.98 10.87 -9.99
C GLY A 191 16.28 9.47 -9.46
N GLU A 192 15.33 8.85 -8.73
CA GLU A 192 15.49 7.46 -8.26
C GLU A 192 15.54 6.47 -9.43
N ALA A 193 14.77 6.68 -10.50
CA ALA A 193 14.82 5.83 -11.69
C ALA A 193 16.20 5.88 -12.38
N ILE A 194 16.78 7.08 -12.54
CA ILE A 194 18.13 7.27 -13.10
C ILE A 194 19.18 6.64 -12.19
N ASP A 195 19.17 6.95 -10.89
CA ASP A 195 20.11 6.39 -9.91
C ASP A 195 20.02 4.85 -9.81
N SER A 196 18.83 4.29 -10.09
CA SER A 196 18.60 2.84 -10.08
C SER A 196 19.11 2.13 -11.34
N PHE A 197 19.40 2.87 -12.41
CA PHE A 197 19.94 2.35 -13.65
C PHE A 197 21.41 1.96 -13.47
N THR A 198 21.76 0.76 -13.93
CA THR A 198 23.12 0.21 -13.81
C THR A 198 23.54 -0.40 -15.14
N ALA A 199 22.77 -1.38 -15.61
CA ALA A 199 22.82 -1.92 -16.97
C ALA A 199 21.40 -2.22 -17.47
N LEU A 200 21.22 -2.28 -18.80
CA LEU A 200 19.93 -2.61 -19.40
C LEU A 200 19.46 -4.01 -18.98
N ASP A 201 20.36 -4.99 -18.93
CA ASP A 201 20.04 -6.36 -18.51
C ASP A 201 19.61 -6.43 -17.04
N ASP A 202 20.20 -5.63 -16.15
CA ASP A 202 19.80 -5.55 -14.74
C ASP A 202 18.39 -4.97 -14.59
N ILE A 203 18.02 -4.01 -15.44
CA ILE A 203 16.67 -3.45 -15.47
C ILE A 203 15.69 -4.48 -15.98
N ARG A 204 16.00 -5.14 -17.09
CA ARG A 204 15.14 -6.18 -17.65
C ARG A 204 14.92 -7.32 -16.65
N LEU A 205 15.95 -7.71 -15.91
CA LEU A 205 15.81 -8.66 -14.81
C LEU A 205 14.88 -8.14 -13.69
N ARG A 206 14.91 -6.84 -13.35
CA ARG A 206 13.94 -6.26 -12.41
C ARG A 206 12.52 -6.19 -12.97
N LEU A 207 12.37 -6.10 -14.29
CA LEU A 207 11.09 -6.03 -14.97
C LEU A 207 10.51 -7.40 -15.34
N SER A 208 11.24 -8.51 -15.13
CA SER A 208 10.82 -9.87 -15.49
C SER A 208 9.47 -10.27 -14.88
N ASP A 209 9.11 -9.73 -13.72
CA ASP A 209 7.81 -9.96 -13.08
C ASP A 209 6.62 -9.50 -13.93
N TYR A 210 6.85 -8.60 -14.89
CA TYR A 210 5.85 -8.13 -15.86
C TYR A 210 5.74 -9.02 -17.11
N ASP A 211 6.67 -9.96 -17.35
CA ASP A 211 6.60 -10.86 -18.52
C ASP A 211 5.32 -11.70 -18.52
N ARG A 212 4.86 -12.15 -17.34
CA ARG A 212 3.58 -12.87 -17.23
C ARG A 212 2.37 -12.02 -17.64
N MET A 213 2.47 -10.69 -17.57
CA MET A 213 1.40 -9.76 -17.94
C MET A 213 1.35 -9.45 -19.45
N ARG A 214 2.29 -10.00 -20.24
CA ARG A 214 2.25 -9.99 -21.72
C ARG A 214 1.28 -11.02 -22.28
N THR A 215 1.02 -12.10 -21.55
CA THR A 215 0.21 -13.23 -22.05
C THR A 215 -1.21 -12.81 -22.39
N HIS A 216 -1.70 -13.11 -23.58
CA HIS A 216 -3.06 -12.70 -23.98
C HIS A 216 -4.10 -13.43 -23.12
N LEU A 217 -5.07 -12.69 -22.58
CA LEU A 217 -6.22 -13.25 -21.87
C LEU A 217 -7.52 -13.03 -22.65
N PRO A 218 -8.51 -13.93 -22.52
CA PRO A 218 -9.82 -13.75 -23.12
C PRO A 218 -10.49 -12.43 -22.68
N SER A 219 -11.10 -11.69 -23.59
CA SER A 219 -11.78 -10.42 -23.25
C SER A 219 -13.10 -10.63 -22.48
N GLU A 220 -13.79 -11.74 -22.75
CA GLU A 220 -14.98 -12.20 -22.02
C GLU A 220 -14.61 -13.46 -21.23
N VAL A 221 -14.81 -13.40 -19.92
CA VAL A 221 -14.42 -14.46 -18.98
C VAL A 221 -15.67 -15.00 -18.32
N ASP A 222 -15.78 -16.32 -18.25
CA ASP A 222 -16.84 -16.96 -17.47
C ASP A 222 -16.66 -16.54 -15.98
N PRO A 223 -17.70 -16.08 -15.28
CA PRO A 223 -17.60 -15.79 -13.84
C PRO A 223 -17.07 -16.95 -12.98
N GLU A 224 -17.06 -18.19 -13.47
CA GLU A 224 -16.43 -19.35 -12.82
C GLU A 224 -14.90 -19.40 -12.95
N GLU A 225 -14.31 -18.73 -13.96
CA GLU A 225 -12.86 -18.62 -14.19
C GLU A 225 -12.24 -17.53 -13.31
N VAL A 226 -12.17 -17.82 -12.01
CA VAL A 226 -11.69 -16.90 -10.98
C VAL A 226 -10.25 -16.45 -11.24
N ASP A 227 -9.39 -17.33 -11.76
CA ASP A 227 -7.97 -17.03 -11.96
C ASP A 227 -7.76 -16.03 -13.11
N ILE A 228 -8.47 -16.19 -14.24
CA ILE A 228 -8.38 -15.25 -15.36
C ILE A 228 -8.95 -13.90 -14.95
N THR A 229 -10.11 -13.87 -14.27
CA THR A 229 -10.68 -12.61 -13.76
C THR A 229 -9.71 -11.89 -12.82
N ARG A 230 -8.98 -12.66 -11.99
CA ARG A 230 -7.98 -12.13 -11.07
C ARG A 230 -6.80 -11.51 -11.83
N GLU A 231 -6.28 -12.17 -12.85
CA GLU A 231 -5.20 -11.60 -13.67
C GLU A 231 -5.63 -10.34 -14.42
N GLN A 232 -6.87 -10.30 -14.92
CA GLN A 232 -7.44 -9.08 -15.52
C GLN A 232 -7.51 -7.94 -14.52
N ASP A 233 -7.98 -8.20 -13.29
CA ASP A 233 -8.07 -7.20 -12.23
C ASP A 233 -6.69 -6.64 -11.85
N GLU A 234 -5.67 -7.50 -11.82
CA GLU A 234 -4.28 -7.12 -11.56
C GLU A 234 -3.75 -6.17 -12.63
N ARG A 235 -3.89 -6.55 -13.90
CA ARG A 235 -3.42 -5.75 -15.04
C ARG A 235 -4.15 -4.42 -15.12
N LEU A 236 -5.45 -4.36 -14.80
CA LEU A 236 -6.19 -3.10 -14.71
C LEU A 236 -5.69 -2.22 -13.57
N ALA A 237 -5.48 -2.78 -12.37
CA ALA A 237 -4.96 -2.02 -11.24
C ALA A 237 -3.57 -1.44 -11.55
N GLU A 238 -2.69 -2.23 -12.17
CA GLU A 238 -1.38 -1.72 -12.57
C GLU A 238 -1.44 -0.69 -13.68
N PHE A 239 -2.27 -0.90 -14.69
CA PHE A 239 -2.41 0.08 -15.75
C PHE A 239 -2.97 1.42 -15.23
N MET A 240 -3.84 1.38 -14.21
CA MET A 240 -4.28 2.58 -13.50
C MET A 240 -3.13 3.26 -12.74
N ASN A 241 -2.28 2.50 -12.06
CA ASN A 241 -1.12 3.04 -11.34
C ASN A 241 -0.11 3.69 -12.29
N ILE A 242 0.13 3.06 -13.45
CA ILE A 242 1.05 3.50 -14.50
C ILE A 242 0.54 4.77 -15.21
N THR A 243 -0.75 4.85 -15.53
CA THR A 243 -1.28 6.03 -16.24
C THR A 243 -1.65 7.17 -15.29
N GLY A 244 -1.97 6.86 -14.03
CA GLY A 244 -2.40 7.83 -13.02
C GLY A 244 -3.81 8.38 -13.26
N ARG A 245 -4.55 7.82 -14.22
CA ARG A 245 -5.85 8.34 -14.64
C ARG A 245 -6.96 8.07 -13.63
N PRO A 246 -8.00 8.93 -13.62
CA PRO A 246 -9.18 8.71 -12.81
C PRO A 246 -10.18 7.74 -13.45
N ASP A 247 -10.28 7.65 -14.77
CA ASP A 247 -11.30 6.88 -15.50
C ASP A 247 -10.85 5.46 -15.82
N TRP A 248 -10.91 4.60 -14.81
CA TRP A 248 -10.57 3.18 -14.91
C TRP A 248 -11.35 2.42 -16.00
N TRP A 249 -12.53 2.89 -16.39
CA TRP A 249 -13.31 2.25 -17.44
C TRP A 249 -12.64 2.33 -18.81
N SER A 250 -12.12 3.49 -19.19
CA SER A 250 -11.43 3.69 -20.47
C SER A 250 -10.19 2.80 -20.57
N LEU A 251 -9.45 2.71 -19.45
CA LEU A 251 -8.28 1.85 -19.34
C LEU A 251 -8.63 0.36 -19.47
N ARG A 252 -9.75 -0.06 -18.87
CA ARG A 252 -10.27 -1.42 -19.01
C ARG A 252 -10.62 -1.73 -20.46
N VAL A 253 -11.30 -0.82 -21.16
CA VAL A 253 -11.68 -1.02 -22.57
C VAL A 253 -10.43 -1.19 -23.43
N LEU A 254 -9.40 -0.34 -23.24
CA LEU A 254 -8.14 -0.50 -23.96
C LEU A 254 -7.49 -1.85 -23.67
N LEU A 255 -7.41 -2.26 -22.39
CA LEU A 255 -6.87 -3.57 -22.05
C LEU A 255 -7.64 -4.68 -22.76
N GLN A 256 -8.98 -4.63 -22.81
CA GLN A 256 -9.77 -5.61 -23.54
C GLN A 256 -9.48 -5.64 -25.05
N GLU A 257 -9.21 -4.49 -25.66
CA GLU A 257 -8.82 -4.37 -27.08
C GLU A 257 -7.42 -4.94 -27.35
N GLN A 258 -6.50 -4.82 -26.38
CA GLN A 258 -5.16 -5.41 -26.43
C GLN A 258 -5.10 -6.84 -25.86
N ASN A 259 -6.23 -7.56 -25.79
CA ASN A 259 -6.32 -8.91 -25.21
C ASN A 259 -5.69 -9.01 -23.81
N TRP A 260 -5.86 -7.97 -23.02
CA TRP A 260 -5.30 -7.75 -21.70
C TRP A 260 -3.77 -7.75 -21.63
N ASN A 261 -3.04 -7.70 -22.74
CA ASN A 261 -1.59 -7.55 -22.75
C ASN A 261 -1.22 -6.18 -22.17
N LEU A 262 -0.67 -6.17 -20.94
CA LEU A 262 -0.36 -4.94 -20.24
C LEU A 262 0.74 -4.14 -20.95
N ILE A 263 1.75 -4.83 -21.48
CA ILE A 263 2.90 -4.18 -22.12
C ILE A 263 2.48 -3.50 -23.42
N GLU A 264 1.67 -4.16 -24.25
CA GLU A 264 1.09 -3.55 -25.43
C GLU A 264 0.19 -2.35 -25.08
N ALA A 265 -0.61 -2.46 -24.01
CA ALA A 265 -1.45 -1.36 -23.54
C ALA A 265 -0.62 -0.15 -23.05
N ILE A 266 0.49 -0.38 -22.36
CA ILE A 266 1.44 0.67 -21.95
C ILE A 266 2.03 1.36 -23.19
N SER A 267 2.57 0.59 -24.13
CA SER A 267 3.16 1.11 -25.37
C SER A 267 2.13 1.89 -26.20
N PHE A 268 0.90 1.38 -26.31
CA PHE A 268 -0.19 2.07 -26.98
C PHE A 268 -0.54 3.39 -26.28
N TRP A 269 -0.71 3.38 -24.95
CA TRP A 269 -0.99 4.59 -24.18
C TRP A 269 0.13 5.62 -24.30
N PHE A 270 1.39 5.17 -24.30
CA PHE A 270 2.55 6.04 -24.45
C PHE A 270 2.55 6.73 -25.81
N LEU A 271 2.41 5.96 -26.90
CA LEU A 271 2.59 6.44 -28.27
C LEU A 271 1.35 7.15 -28.85
N ARG A 272 0.15 6.73 -28.45
CA ARG A 272 -1.13 7.20 -29.05
C ARG A 272 -2.03 7.89 -28.05
N GLY A 273 -1.93 7.52 -26.77
CA GLY A 273 -2.88 7.94 -25.75
C GLY A 273 -4.15 7.10 -25.74
N VAL A 274 -5.01 7.33 -24.75
CA VAL A 274 -6.22 6.52 -24.51
C VAL A 274 -7.45 7.42 -24.44
N PRO A 275 -8.31 7.47 -25.46
CA PRO A 275 -9.47 8.37 -25.42
C PRO A 275 -10.41 8.01 -24.26
N PRO A 276 -11.10 9.00 -23.64
CA PRO A 276 -12.05 8.73 -22.57
C PRO A 276 -13.29 8.01 -23.11
N VAL A 277 -13.60 6.84 -22.57
CA VAL A 277 -14.76 6.01 -22.94
C VAL A 277 -15.74 5.97 -21.78
N HIS A 278 -16.98 6.36 -22.03
CA HIS A 278 -18.04 6.31 -21.03
C HIS A 278 -18.68 4.92 -21.00
N PRO A 279 -18.96 4.37 -19.80
CA PRO A 279 -19.65 3.08 -19.68
C PRO A 279 -21.06 3.15 -20.24
N SER A 280 -21.55 1.99 -20.69
CA SER A 280 -22.90 1.88 -21.22
C SER A 280 -23.95 2.16 -20.15
N LYS A 281 -25.15 2.63 -20.54
CA LYS A 281 -26.25 2.89 -19.58
C LYS A 281 -26.61 1.66 -18.72
N LYS A 282 -26.42 0.45 -19.26
CA LYS A 282 -26.67 -0.82 -18.54
C LYS A 282 -25.69 -1.01 -17.39
N GLU A 283 -24.43 -0.63 -17.56
CA GLU A 283 -23.39 -0.72 -16.54
C GLU A 283 -23.53 0.39 -15.50
N VAL A 284 -23.85 1.61 -15.93
CA VAL A 284 -24.06 2.76 -15.03
C VAL A 284 -25.18 2.50 -14.02
N LYS A 285 -26.26 1.82 -14.43
CA LYS A 285 -27.37 1.45 -13.54
C LYS A 285 -26.94 0.58 -12.34
N ARG A 286 -25.74 -0.03 -12.39
CA ARG A 286 -25.20 -0.86 -11.29
C ARG A 286 -24.49 -0.03 -10.20
N SER A 287 -24.27 1.27 -10.39
CA SER A 287 -23.73 2.13 -9.34
C SER A 287 -24.84 2.62 -8.42
N THR A 288 -24.79 2.18 -7.16
CA THR A 288 -25.78 2.54 -6.12
C THR A 288 -25.22 3.47 -5.05
N LYS A 289 -23.90 3.69 -5.00
CA LYS A 289 -23.27 4.45 -3.92
C LYS A 289 -23.43 5.96 -4.14
N ALA A 290 -23.90 6.63 -3.09
CA ALA A 290 -23.93 8.09 -3.02
C ALA A 290 -22.69 8.64 -2.31
N ASP A 291 -22.21 9.79 -2.76
CA ASP A 291 -21.17 10.57 -2.11
C ASP A 291 -21.69 11.16 -0.77
N PRO A 292 -20.83 11.77 0.06
CA PRO A 292 -21.26 12.38 1.32
C PRO A 292 -22.29 13.53 1.17
N LYS A 293 -22.43 14.09 -0.03
CA LYS A 293 -23.39 15.16 -0.37
C LYS A 293 -24.71 14.61 -0.92
N GLY A 294 -24.84 13.29 -1.08
CA GLY A 294 -26.01 12.61 -1.64
C GLY A 294 -26.01 12.49 -3.17
N ASN A 295 -24.95 12.93 -3.87
CA ASN A 295 -24.84 12.75 -5.31
C ASN A 295 -24.41 11.32 -5.65
N LYS A 296 -24.94 10.75 -6.74
CA LYS A 296 -24.51 9.41 -7.19
C LYS A 296 -23.07 9.45 -7.67
N ILE A 297 -22.27 8.48 -7.21
CA ILE A 297 -20.91 8.30 -7.70
C ILE A 297 -20.97 7.79 -9.14
N SER A 298 -20.25 8.46 -10.01
CA SER A 298 -20.20 8.17 -11.44
C SER A 298 -19.52 6.82 -11.65
N PHE A 299 -20.19 5.88 -12.30
CA PHE A 299 -19.59 4.59 -12.64
C PHE A 299 -18.49 4.80 -13.69
N GLY A 300 -17.39 4.05 -13.58
CA GLY A 300 -16.28 4.12 -14.52
C GLY A 300 -15.18 5.13 -14.17
N ILE A 301 -15.36 5.90 -13.09
CA ILE A 301 -14.37 6.86 -12.60
C ILE A 301 -14.03 6.62 -11.12
N ARG A 302 -12.79 6.92 -10.75
CA ARG A 302 -12.28 6.88 -9.38
C ARG A 302 -12.90 7.98 -8.52
N VAL A 303 -12.85 7.79 -7.21
CA VAL A 303 -13.23 8.83 -6.24
C VAL A 303 -12.00 9.49 -5.67
N GLY A 304 -12.11 10.77 -5.35
CA GLY A 304 -11.06 11.47 -4.61
C GLY A 304 -11.09 11.16 -3.12
N VAL A 305 -10.15 11.74 -2.38
CA VAL A 305 -10.05 11.65 -0.91
C VAL A 305 -11.35 12.05 -0.20
N ASN A 306 -12.15 12.93 -0.80
CA ASN A 306 -13.44 13.39 -0.30
C ASN A 306 -14.62 12.46 -0.62
N GLU A 307 -14.38 11.35 -1.35
CA GLU A 307 -15.38 10.43 -1.92
C GLU A 307 -16.31 11.03 -2.97
N THR A 308 -15.95 12.18 -3.53
CA THR A 308 -16.62 12.66 -4.73
C THR A 308 -15.94 12.04 -5.94
N SER A 309 -16.72 11.69 -6.97
CA SER A 309 -16.18 11.29 -8.27
C SER A 309 -15.14 12.31 -8.74
N LEU A 310 -13.99 11.82 -9.19
CA LEU A 310 -13.04 12.67 -9.89
C LEU A 310 -13.65 13.16 -11.21
N LYS A 311 -13.00 14.15 -11.83
CA LYS A 311 -13.43 14.67 -13.14
C LYS A 311 -12.96 13.73 -14.24
N TRP A 312 -13.84 13.45 -15.20
CA TRP A 312 -13.45 12.75 -16.41
C TRP A 312 -12.38 13.56 -17.15
N PRO A 313 -11.30 12.92 -17.64
CA PRO A 313 -10.29 13.63 -18.39
C PRO A 313 -10.89 14.07 -19.73
N LYS A 314 -10.41 15.21 -20.22
CA LYS A 314 -10.80 15.68 -21.55
C LYS A 314 -10.07 14.87 -22.62
N PRO A 315 -10.64 14.66 -23.82
CA PRO A 315 -9.96 13.98 -24.93
C PRO A 315 -8.57 14.57 -25.24
N GLU A 316 -8.46 15.90 -25.26
CA GLU A 316 -7.21 16.65 -25.47
C GLU A 316 -6.11 16.31 -24.43
N GLN A 317 -6.50 15.96 -23.20
CA GLN A 317 -5.57 15.55 -22.15
C GLN A 317 -5.15 14.08 -22.27
N CYS A 318 -5.84 13.32 -23.12
CA CYS A 318 -5.60 11.90 -23.28
C CYS A 318 -4.77 11.59 -24.52
N GLU A 319 -4.65 12.53 -25.46
CA GLU A 319 -3.91 12.38 -26.71
C GLU A 319 -2.40 12.49 -26.49
N ALA A 320 -1.63 11.62 -27.15
CA ALA A 320 -0.19 11.72 -27.20
C ALA A 320 0.25 12.55 -28.44
N PRO A 321 1.03 13.62 -28.27
CA PRO A 321 1.59 14.37 -29.39
C PRO A 321 2.53 13.49 -30.22
N ALA A 322 2.05 13.01 -31.38
CA ALA A 322 2.78 12.08 -32.24
C ALA A 322 4.19 12.59 -32.60
N ALA A 323 4.34 13.89 -32.82
CA ALA A 323 5.61 14.50 -33.22
C ALA A 323 6.75 14.38 -32.18
N ILE A 324 6.41 14.22 -30.90
CA ILE A 324 7.42 14.18 -29.82
C ILE A 324 7.83 12.72 -29.50
N PHE A 325 6.88 11.79 -29.59
CA PHE A 325 7.07 10.43 -29.08
C PHE A 325 7.20 9.37 -30.15
N MET A 326 6.85 9.64 -31.41
CA MET A 326 7.12 8.72 -32.53
C MET A 326 8.51 8.92 -33.15
N ASP A 327 9.48 9.40 -32.36
CA ASP A 327 10.89 9.41 -32.73
C ASP A 327 11.36 7.95 -32.94
N GLU A 328 12.05 7.67 -34.05
CA GLU A 328 12.52 6.33 -34.42
C GLU A 328 13.64 5.79 -33.49
N LYS A 329 14.02 6.56 -32.47
CA LYS A 329 15.11 6.25 -31.53
C LYS A 329 14.68 5.41 -30.32
N TRP A 330 13.38 5.17 -30.11
CA TRP A 330 12.95 4.24 -29.07
C TRP A 330 13.43 2.81 -29.37
N GLY A 331 13.87 2.10 -28.32
CA GLY A 331 14.24 0.71 -28.44
C GLY A 331 13.07 -0.15 -28.89
N VAL A 332 13.39 -1.23 -29.62
CA VAL A 332 12.40 -2.26 -29.95
C VAL A 332 11.94 -2.90 -28.65
N GLU A 333 10.63 -3.05 -28.49
CA GLU A 333 10.06 -3.76 -27.35
C GLU A 333 10.56 -5.21 -27.34
N PRO A 334 11.30 -5.67 -26.32
CA PRO A 334 11.72 -7.06 -26.26
C PRO A 334 10.51 -7.97 -26.07
N ASP A 335 10.57 -9.19 -26.61
CA ASP A 335 9.50 -10.18 -26.45
C ASP A 335 9.35 -10.60 -24.98
N GLN A 336 10.47 -10.69 -24.26
CA GLN A 336 10.56 -10.96 -22.82
C GLN A 336 11.69 -10.13 -22.21
N TYR A 337 11.55 -9.73 -20.95
CA TYR A 337 12.63 -9.08 -20.21
C TYR A 337 13.61 -10.10 -19.61
N THR A 338 13.17 -11.33 -19.38
CA THR A 338 14.06 -12.39 -18.90
C THR A 338 15.06 -12.78 -19.99
N PRO A 339 16.40 -12.73 -19.75
CA PRO A 339 17.38 -13.17 -20.73
C PRO A 339 17.19 -14.67 -21.04
N GLU A 340 17.23 -15.05 -22.34
CA GLU A 340 17.03 -16.44 -22.77
C GLU A 340 18.08 -17.42 -22.18
N GLU A 341 19.25 -16.92 -21.76
CA GLU A 341 20.39 -17.75 -21.37
C GLU A 341 20.37 -18.29 -19.93
N VAL A 342 19.35 -17.99 -19.12
CA VAL A 342 19.21 -18.56 -17.75
C VAL A 342 18.27 -19.76 -17.68
N SER A 343 17.90 -20.33 -18.83
CA SER A 343 17.39 -21.69 -18.91
C SER A 343 18.51 -22.68 -18.58
N ASP A 344 19.02 -22.61 -17.35
CA ASP A 344 19.82 -23.65 -16.74
C ASP A 344 19.01 -24.93 -16.89
N THR A 345 19.62 -25.81 -17.66
CA THR A 345 19.14 -27.08 -18.14
C THR A 345 18.81 -27.96 -16.93
N GLN A 346 17.61 -27.79 -16.37
CA GLN A 346 16.98 -28.81 -15.54
C GLN A 346 16.27 -29.81 -16.46
N GLU A 347 17.04 -30.36 -17.39
CA GLU A 347 16.74 -31.67 -17.97
C GLU A 347 16.97 -32.73 -16.88
N ASP A 348 16.20 -33.81 -16.94
CA ASP A 348 16.22 -34.98 -16.06
C ASP A 348 15.38 -34.92 -14.77
N GLU A 349 14.07 -35.12 -14.89
CA GLU A 349 13.48 -36.42 -14.52
C GLU A 349 12.06 -36.55 -15.11
N GLU A 350 11.98 -37.01 -16.36
CA GLU A 350 10.78 -37.68 -16.89
C GLU A 350 10.52 -38.99 -16.11
N LYS A 351 9.99 -38.93 -14.88
CA LYS A 351 9.37 -40.11 -14.28
C LYS A 351 7.92 -40.23 -14.74
N LYS A 352 7.80 -40.89 -15.90
CA LYS A 352 6.61 -41.59 -16.40
C LYS A 352 6.04 -42.51 -15.32
N GLY A 353 5.19 -41.96 -14.46
CA GLY A 353 4.35 -42.69 -13.53
C GLY A 353 2.89 -42.59 -13.93
N GLN A 354 2.51 -43.22 -15.05
CA GLN A 354 1.10 -43.46 -15.42
C GLN A 354 0.44 -44.42 -14.41
N GLY A 355 0.19 -43.94 -13.19
CA GLY A 355 -0.65 -44.62 -12.22
C GLY A 355 -2.11 -44.40 -12.57
N LYS A 356 -2.73 -45.34 -13.29
CA LYS A 356 -4.19 -45.49 -13.42
C LYS A 356 -4.81 -45.81 -12.05
N GLY A 357 -4.80 -44.84 -11.15
CA GLY A 357 -5.42 -44.92 -9.84
C GLY A 357 -6.94 -44.75 -9.96
N LYS A 358 -7.66 -45.86 -9.83
CA LYS A 358 -9.12 -45.93 -9.76
C LYS A 358 -9.69 -44.80 -8.90
N GLY A 359 -10.53 -43.97 -9.51
CA GLY A 359 -11.14 -42.79 -8.91
C GLY A 359 -11.82 -43.09 -7.57
N LYS A 360 -11.12 -42.77 -6.48
CA LYS A 360 -11.80 -42.51 -5.21
C LYS A 360 -12.55 -41.21 -5.40
N LYS A 361 -13.87 -41.32 -5.56
CA LYS A 361 -14.82 -40.19 -5.60
C LYS A 361 -14.40 -39.16 -4.55
N ALA A 362 -13.82 -38.06 -5.02
CA ALA A 362 -13.41 -36.96 -4.18
C ALA A 362 -14.66 -36.49 -3.43
N LYS A 363 -14.61 -36.63 -2.11
CA LYS A 363 -15.66 -36.22 -1.19
C LYS A 363 -15.90 -34.73 -1.47
N LYS A 364 -17.07 -34.38 -2.01
CA LYS A 364 -17.43 -32.99 -2.34
C LYS A 364 -17.01 -32.09 -1.17
N PRO A 365 -16.17 -31.06 -1.40
CA PRO A 365 -15.76 -30.17 -0.33
C PRO A 365 -17.01 -29.59 0.34
N ARG A 366 -17.02 -29.63 1.68
CA ARG A 366 -18.13 -29.13 2.50
C ARG A 366 -18.48 -27.70 2.05
N LYS A 367 -19.73 -27.50 1.69
CA LYS A 367 -20.40 -26.26 1.22
C LYS A 367 -20.35 -25.08 2.22
N GLY A 368 -19.50 -25.12 3.24
CA GLY A 368 -19.56 -24.26 4.43
C GLY A 368 -18.56 -23.11 4.50
N ASN A 369 -17.52 -23.09 3.66
CA ASN A 369 -16.60 -21.96 3.57
C ASN A 369 -16.28 -21.73 2.09
N LYS A 370 -17.23 -21.17 1.32
CA LYS A 370 -16.83 -20.55 0.06
C LYS A 370 -15.78 -19.50 0.43
N PRO A 371 -14.56 -19.52 -0.17
CA PRO A 371 -13.58 -18.45 -0.02
C PRO A 371 -14.08 -17.20 -0.76
N ASN A 372 -15.27 -16.72 -0.38
CA ASN A 372 -16.04 -15.67 -1.03
C ASN A 372 -15.56 -14.27 -0.64
N SER A 373 -14.56 -14.13 0.23
CA SER A 373 -13.90 -12.84 0.39
C SER A 373 -13.29 -12.48 -0.96
N ALA A 374 -13.59 -11.30 -1.48
CA ALA A 374 -13.09 -10.87 -2.77
C ALA A 374 -11.60 -10.56 -2.61
N GLU A 375 -10.76 -11.24 -3.39
CA GLU A 375 -9.37 -10.83 -3.60
C GLU A 375 -9.40 -9.64 -4.55
N GLY A 376 -8.59 -8.64 -4.29
CA GLY A 376 -8.51 -7.45 -5.13
C GLY A 376 -7.12 -6.84 -5.08
N PHE A 377 -6.81 -6.08 -6.13
CA PHE A 377 -5.52 -5.46 -6.38
C PHE A 377 -5.57 -3.99 -6.01
N LEU A 378 -4.63 -3.55 -5.17
CA LEU A 378 -4.61 -2.19 -4.66
C LEU A 378 -4.23 -1.20 -5.75
N ILE A 379 -4.83 -0.02 -5.68
CA ILE A 379 -4.48 1.12 -6.52
C ILE A 379 -3.62 2.07 -5.66
N SER A 380 -2.44 2.39 -6.16
CA SER A 380 -1.38 3.16 -5.51
C SER A 380 -1.16 4.54 -6.14
N VAL A 381 -2.13 5.00 -6.96
CA VAL A 381 -2.04 6.28 -7.69
C VAL A 381 -1.88 7.47 -6.75
N ASP A 382 -2.50 7.45 -5.56
CA ASP A 382 -2.44 8.54 -4.58
C ASP A 382 -1.45 8.23 -3.42
N GLY A 383 -0.51 7.30 -3.64
CA GLY A 383 0.53 6.90 -2.68
C GLY A 383 0.55 5.39 -2.39
N ASP A 384 1.61 4.91 -1.75
CA ASP A 384 1.72 3.48 -1.42
C ASP A 384 0.62 3.07 -0.39
N PRO A 385 -0.28 2.12 -0.73
CA PRO A 385 -1.33 1.65 0.15
C PRO A 385 -0.79 0.93 1.39
N VAL A 386 0.41 0.33 1.32
CA VAL A 386 1.06 -0.39 2.42
C VAL A 386 1.86 0.56 3.32
N GLU A 387 2.37 1.67 2.78
CA GLU A 387 3.10 2.65 3.57
C GLU A 387 2.21 3.28 4.65
N ARG A 388 2.77 3.36 5.86
CA ARG A 388 2.12 3.89 7.06
C ARG A 388 2.04 5.41 7.02
N ALA A 389 0.99 5.96 7.62
CA ALA A 389 0.95 7.36 8.01
C ALA A 389 1.97 7.64 9.13
N TYR A 390 2.64 8.79 9.06
CA TYR A 390 3.60 9.24 10.06
C TYR A 390 3.09 10.47 10.80
N LYS A 391 3.45 10.57 12.09
CA LYS A 391 3.15 11.74 12.92
C LYS A 391 3.84 12.97 12.33
N GLY A 392 3.09 14.07 12.19
CA GLY A 392 3.59 15.34 11.65
C GLY A 392 3.71 15.40 10.13
N PHE A 393 3.25 14.37 9.42
CA PHE A 393 3.27 14.33 7.95
C PHE A 393 1.85 14.14 7.40
N PRO A 394 1.06 15.22 7.27
CA PRO A 394 -0.30 15.13 6.78
C PRO A 394 -0.38 14.58 5.36
N ASN A 395 -1.05 13.44 5.19
CA ASN A 395 -1.33 12.86 3.88
C ASN A 395 -2.79 12.36 3.80
N PRO A 396 -3.73 13.23 3.40
CA PRO A 396 -5.15 12.88 3.32
C PRO A 396 -5.46 11.68 2.42
N ALA A 397 -4.62 11.37 1.42
CA ALA A 397 -4.81 10.19 0.58
C ALA A 397 -4.75 8.88 1.38
N LYS A 398 -4.07 8.89 2.54
CA LYS A 398 -4.01 7.72 3.44
C LYS A 398 -5.37 7.38 4.07
N PHE A 399 -6.37 8.26 4.00
CA PHE A 399 -7.75 7.95 4.40
C PHE A 399 -8.47 7.05 3.41
N LEU A 400 -7.94 6.86 2.21
CA LEU A 400 -8.56 6.07 1.15
C LEU A 400 -7.73 4.81 0.88
N VAL A 401 -8.41 3.69 0.64
CA VAL A 401 -7.85 2.44 0.12
C VAL A 401 -8.68 2.05 -1.09
N GLU A 402 -8.07 2.20 -2.26
CA GLU A 402 -8.67 1.90 -3.55
C GLU A 402 -8.20 0.52 -4.04
N HIS A 403 -9.08 -0.21 -4.73
CA HIS A 403 -8.73 -1.50 -5.33
C HIS A 403 -9.66 -1.92 -6.48
N ILE A 404 -9.14 -2.77 -7.35
CA ILE A 404 -9.90 -3.49 -8.37
C ILE A 404 -10.23 -4.89 -7.84
N SER A 405 -11.49 -5.30 -7.99
CA SER A 405 -11.92 -6.67 -7.68
C SER A 405 -13.16 -7.02 -8.49
N LYS A 406 -13.17 -8.22 -9.08
CA LYS A 406 -14.24 -8.76 -9.93
C LYS A 406 -14.58 -7.82 -11.09
N GLY A 407 -13.56 -7.29 -11.76
CA GLY A 407 -13.66 -6.37 -12.90
C GLY A 407 -14.18 -4.97 -12.53
N LYS A 408 -14.19 -4.60 -11.25
CA LYS A 408 -14.79 -3.36 -10.76
C LYS A 408 -13.86 -2.60 -9.83
N TYR A 409 -13.84 -1.28 -10.03
CA TYR A 409 -13.29 -0.35 -9.06
C TYR A 409 -14.13 -0.29 -7.79
N THR A 410 -13.44 -0.39 -6.67
CA THR A 410 -14.01 -0.28 -5.33
C THR A 410 -13.05 0.50 -4.43
N PHE A 411 -13.61 1.21 -3.46
CA PHE A 411 -12.83 1.96 -2.49
C PHE A 411 -13.40 1.77 -1.09
N LYS A 412 -12.51 1.90 -0.10
CA LYS A 412 -12.81 1.93 1.33
C LYS A 412 -12.20 3.21 1.88
N ARG A 413 -12.98 4.00 2.61
CA ARG A 413 -12.46 5.17 3.32
C ARG A 413 -12.46 4.93 4.82
N PHE A 414 -11.47 5.49 5.49
CA PHE A 414 -11.43 5.61 6.92
C PHE A 414 -12.52 6.57 7.36
N ARG A 415 -13.67 6.03 7.78
CA ARG A 415 -14.79 6.79 8.35
C ARG A 415 -15.04 6.35 9.78
N GLN A 416 -15.25 7.32 10.66
CA GLN A 416 -16.01 7.10 11.89
C GLN A 416 -17.10 8.16 11.95
N LEU A 417 -18.24 7.91 11.29
CA LEU A 417 -19.36 8.84 11.03
C LEU A 417 -19.09 9.95 9.99
N LYS A 418 -20.18 10.62 9.56
CA LYS A 418 -20.26 11.60 8.44
C LYS A 418 -19.29 12.80 8.54
N LYS A 419 -18.65 13.01 9.70
CA LYS A 419 -17.60 14.00 9.94
C LYS A 419 -16.37 13.21 10.42
N PHE A 420 -15.15 13.64 10.10
CA PHE A 420 -13.90 13.04 10.57
C PHE A 420 -13.70 13.23 12.08
N GLN A 421 -14.68 12.82 12.86
CA GLN A 421 -14.86 13.12 14.27
C GLN A 421 -14.62 11.84 15.09
N TRP A 422 -13.51 11.81 15.80
CA TRP A 422 -12.90 10.66 16.49
C TRP A 422 -13.17 10.67 17.98
N PRO A 423 -13.46 9.52 18.62
CA PRO A 423 -13.50 9.44 20.07
C PRO A 423 -12.22 10.04 20.64
N ASP A 424 -12.39 11.02 21.52
CA ASP A 424 -11.31 11.59 22.30
C ASP A 424 -10.75 10.48 23.20
N LEU A 425 -9.63 9.87 22.76
CA LEU A 425 -9.02 8.73 23.44
C LEU A 425 -8.44 9.11 24.80
N GLU A 426 -8.20 10.40 25.04
CA GLU A 426 -7.75 10.92 26.33
C GLU A 426 -8.89 10.97 27.35
N LYS A 427 -10.15 11.01 26.90
CA LYS A 427 -11.31 11.01 27.78
C LYS A 427 -11.74 9.58 28.11
N PRO A 428 -11.62 9.15 29.38
CA PRO A 428 -12.03 7.81 29.79
C PRO A 428 -13.53 7.62 29.51
N LYS A 429 -13.86 6.58 28.73
CA LYS A 429 -15.22 6.09 28.50
C LYS A 429 -16.24 7.20 28.18
N ALA A 430 -15.93 8.08 27.23
CA ALA A 430 -16.97 8.91 26.64
C ALA A 430 -18.07 7.97 26.12
N THR A 431 -19.22 8.00 26.81
CA THR A 431 -20.48 7.44 26.32
C THR A 431 -20.68 7.92 24.88
N ARG A 432 -21.36 7.13 24.05
CA ARG A 432 -21.56 7.33 22.60
C ARG A 432 -22.05 8.73 22.15
N SER A 433 -22.25 9.69 23.06
CA SER A 433 -22.54 11.08 22.77
C SER A 433 -21.47 11.69 21.86
N GLN A 434 -21.94 12.33 20.79
CA GLN A 434 -21.10 13.01 19.79
C GLN A 434 -20.19 14.09 20.39
N SER A 435 -20.45 14.57 21.61
CA SER A 435 -19.67 15.59 22.32
C SER A 435 -18.21 15.19 22.61
N GLY A 436 -17.89 13.89 22.57
CA GLY A 436 -16.53 13.39 22.77
C GLY A 436 -15.74 13.22 21.47
N ARG A 437 -16.14 13.85 20.36
CA ARG A 437 -15.48 13.63 19.08
C ARG A 437 -14.64 14.81 18.57
N VAL A 438 -13.39 14.55 18.19
CA VAL A 438 -12.39 15.55 17.76
C VAL A 438 -11.98 15.31 16.30
N ASP A 439 -11.59 16.35 15.58
CA ASP A 439 -11.07 16.21 14.21
C ASP A 439 -9.76 15.39 14.19
N PHE A 440 -9.48 14.72 13.07
CA PHE A 440 -8.24 13.95 12.94
C PHE A 440 -7.03 14.88 13.06
N ASP A 441 -6.10 14.51 13.92
CA ASP A 441 -4.88 15.27 14.18
C ASP A 441 -3.67 14.43 13.77
N TRP A 442 -2.96 14.90 12.74
CA TRP A 442 -1.75 14.26 12.24
C TRP A 442 -0.56 14.35 13.21
N ASN A 443 -0.65 15.22 14.22
CA ASN A 443 0.33 15.32 15.30
C ASN A 443 -0.01 14.42 16.50
N ASN A 444 -1.21 13.84 16.55
CA ASN A 444 -1.59 12.91 17.61
C ASN A 444 -1.22 11.47 17.22
N SER A 445 -0.28 10.87 17.97
CA SER A 445 0.20 9.50 17.73
C SER A 445 -0.91 8.44 17.79
N SER A 446 -1.92 8.63 18.64
CA SER A 446 -3.04 7.70 18.80
C SER A 446 -3.96 7.70 17.57
N HIS A 447 -4.21 8.87 17.00
CA HIS A 447 -4.96 9.03 15.75
C HIS A 447 -4.23 8.35 14.58
N ILE A 448 -2.92 8.57 14.46
CA ILE A 448 -2.07 7.93 13.44
C ILE A 448 -2.05 6.40 13.61
N GLN A 449 -1.93 5.88 14.83
CA GLN A 449 -1.95 4.43 15.09
C GLN A 449 -3.29 3.82 14.67
N LEU A 450 -4.41 4.47 14.98
CA LEU A 450 -5.74 4.00 14.59
C LEU A 450 -5.91 3.98 13.07
N LEU A 451 -5.46 5.03 12.38
CA LEU A 451 -5.44 5.08 10.91
C LEU A 451 -4.62 3.94 10.33
N ASN A 452 -3.40 3.71 10.83
CA ASN A 452 -2.53 2.63 10.38
C ASN A 452 -3.12 1.24 10.65
N ASN A 453 -3.80 1.06 11.79
CA ASN A 453 -4.49 -0.19 12.13
C ASN A 453 -5.67 -0.45 11.20
N TRP A 454 -6.48 0.56 10.90
CA TRP A 454 -7.54 0.45 9.90
C TRP A 454 -6.97 0.16 8.51
N ARG A 455 -5.93 0.89 8.06
CA ARG A 455 -5.30 0.66 6.75
C ARG A 455 -4.81 -0.77 6.64
N ARG A 456 -4.07 -1.27 7.63
CA ARG A 456 -3.60 -2.67 7.70
C ARG A 456 -4.76 -3.66 7.55
N GLN A 457 -5.87 -3.44 8.26
CA GLN A 457 -7.05 -4.30 8.13
C GLN A 457 -7.74 -4.17 6.77
N ALA A 458 -7.91 -2.95 6.26
CA ALA A 458 -8.56 -2.68 4.97
C ALA A 458 -7.77 -3.31 3.81
N VAL A 459 -6.46 -3.06 3.77
CA VAL A 459 -5.49 -3.65 2.85
C VAL A 459 -5.49 -5.18 2.99
N GLY A 460 -5.30 -5.71 4.19
CA GLY A 460 -5.26 -7.17 4.42
C GLY A 460 -6.57 -7.89 4.09
N ARG A 461 -7.73 -7.21 4.18
CA ARG A 461 -9.02 -7.74 3.71
C ARG A 461 -9.17 -7.69 2.19
N THR A 462 -8.48 -6.78 1.51
CA THR A 462 -8.53 -6.57 0.06
C THR A 462 -7.54 -7.48 -0.67
N THR A 463 -6.26 -7.41 -0.36
CA THR A 463 -5.24 -8.19 -1.07
C THR A 463 -5.32 -9.68 -0.75
N LYS A 464 -6.06 -10.04 0.32
CA LYS A 464 -5.94 -11.30 1.04
C LYS A 464 -4.49 -11.69 1.31
N ALA A 465 -3.53 -10.75 1.18
CA ALA A 465 -2.10 -11.01 0.96
C ALA A 465 -1.75 -12.21 1.78
N SER A 466 -1.60 -13.35 1.07
CA SER A 466 -1.56 -14.71 1.59
C SER A 466 -1.68 -14.67 3.11
N ARG A 467 -2.90 -14.73 3.66
CA ARG A 467 -3.10 -14.79 5.13
C ARG A 467 -2.17 -15.89 5.61
N GLN A 468 -0.97 -15.50 6.04
CA GLN A 468 0.25 -16.30 6.03
C GLN A 468 -0.04 -17.73 5.60
N ASP A 469 0.14 -18.09 4.32
CA ASP A 469 -0.15 -19.43 3.77
C ASP A 469 -0.01 -20.42 4.90
N PRO A 470 -1.15 -20.96 5.41
CA PRO A 470 -1.30 -21.38 6.79
C PRO A 470 -0.05 -22.16 7.18
N GLY A 471 0.82 -21.50 7.96
CA GLY A 471 2.23 -21.90 8.02
C GLY A 471 2.34 -23.41 8.12
N GLN A 472 3.10 -24.02 7.21
CA GLN A 472 3.02 -25.46 6.93
C GLN A 472 2.84 -26.27 8.23
N PRO A 473 1.85 -27.18 8.33
CA PRO A 473 1.47 -27.78 9.60
C PRO A 473 2.61 -28.63 10.15
N TRP A 474 3.00 -28.41 11.41
CA TRP A 474 4.07 -29.18 12.07
C TRP A 474 3.76 -30.67 12.07
N SER A 475 4.69 -31.46 11.54
CA SER A 475 4.68 -32.91 11.58
C SER A 475 5.07 -33.41 12.97
N LYS A 476 4.72 -34.66 13.27
CA LYS A 476 5.18 -35.32 14.50
C LYS A 476 6.70 -35.50 14.51
N GLU A 477 7.29 -35.82 13.36
CA GLU A 477 8.74 -36.01 13.21
C GLU A 477 9.54 -34.74 13.51
N GLU A 478 9.01 -33.57 13.13
CA GLU A 478 9.60 -32.27 13.47
C GLU A 478 9.48 -31.98 14.97
N ASP A 479 8.33 -32.27 15.59
CA ASP A 479 8.12 -32.12 17.03
C ASP A 479 9.08 -33.02 17.82
N ASP A 480 9.21 -34.29 17.41
CA ASP A 480 10.12 -35.28 17.99
C ASP A 480 11.58 -34.85 17.82
N TYR A 481 11.93 -34.23 16.68
CA TYR A 481 13.27 -33.71 16.47
C TYR A 481 13.58 -32.51 17.37
N LEU A 482 12.62 -31.61 17.61
CA LEU A 482 12.77 -30.52 18.59
C LEU A 482 12.88 -31.03 20.02
N ILE A 483 12.18 -32.12 20.35
CA ILE A 483 12.33 -32.84 21.63
C ILE A 483 13.77 -33.35 21.76
N LYS A 484 14.26 -34.07 20.74
CA LYS A 484 15.64 -34.60 20.71
C LYS A 484 16.70 -33.50 20.85
N LEU A 485 16.57 -32.40 20.11
CA LEU A 485 17.51 -31.26 20.24
C LEU A 485 17.51 -30.66 21.66
N SER A 486 16.34 -30.61 22.31
CA SER A 486 16.22 -30.13 23.69
C SER A 486 16.82 -31.13 24.70
N GLU A 487 16.65 -32.43 24.46
CA GLU A 487 17.30 -33.51 25.23
C GLU A 487 18.82 -33.43 25.15
N ASP A 488 19.36 -33.28 23.94
CA ASP A 488 20.81 -33.17 23.70
C ASP A 488 21.41 -31.98 24.47
N LEU A 489 20.75 -30.82 24.42
CA LEU A 489 21.16 -29.62 25.15
C LEU A 489 21.05 -29.79 26.67
N ALA A 490 19.97 -30.42 27.15
CA ALA A 490 19.81 -30.72 28.57
C ALA A 490 20.91 -31.68 29.07
N ASN A 491 21.26 -32.69 28.29
CA ASN A 491 22.33 -33.63 28.58
C ASN A 491 23.71 -32.94 28.58
N GLU A 492 23.96 -32.04 27.62
CA GLU A 492 25.18 -31.25 27.57
C GLU A 492 25.33 -30.36 28.82
N LYS A 493 24.24 -29.69 29.24
CA LYS A 493 24.23 -28.87 30.46
C LYS A 493 24.40 -29.69 31.73
N LYS A 494 23.81 -30.89 31.80
CA LYS A 494 24.02 -31.82 32.93
C LYS A 494 25.48 -32.24 33.02
N LYS A 495 26.15 -32.55 31.90
CA LYS A 495 27.58 -32.89 31.87
C LYS A 495 28.47 -31.73 32.32
N LYS A 496 28.11 -30.49 31.98
CA LYS A 496 28.86 -29.28 32.36
C LYS A 496 28.61 -28.83 33.81
N SER A 497 27.49 -29.21 34.43
CA SER A 497 27.14 -28.80 35.79
C SER A 497 27.60 -29.85 36.81
N THR A 498 28.66 -29.57 37.56
CA THR A 498 29.13 -30.42 38.67
C THR A 498 28.17 -30.42 39.88
N LYS A 499 27.25 -29.46 39.96
CA LYS A 499 26.23 -29.38 41.01
C LYS A 499 24.93 -30.01 40.55
N ALA A 500 24.30 -30.80 41.42
CA ALA A 500 22.92 -31.27 41.30
C ALA A 500 21.99 -30.06 41.25
N SER A 501 21.79 -29.52 40.06
CA SER A 501 20.91 -28.38 39.82
C SER A 501 19.49 -28.81 40.11
N LYS A 502 18.86 -28.20 41.12
CA LYS A 502 17.39 -28.09 41.21
C LYS A 502 16.85 -27.77 39.81
N GLU A 503 15.70 -28.34 39.43
CA GLU A 503 15.08 -28.25 38.10
C GLU A 503 15.10 -26.82 37.51
N LYS A 504 16.17 -26.47 36.81
CA LYS A 504 16.30 -25.14 36.18
C LYS A 504 15.66 -25.21 34.79
N ARG A 505 14.89 -24.18 34.47
CA ARG A 505 14.29 -23.98 33.14
C ARG A 505 15.38 -24.06 32.06
N LEU A 506 15.13 -24.81 31.00
CA LEU A 506 16.09 -24.97 29.91
C LEU A 506 16.13 -23.73 29.00
N ILE A 507 16.95 -22.75 29.37
CA ILE A 507 17.16 -21.53 28.58
C ILE A 507 18.12 -21.85 27.42
N VAL A 508 17.69 -21.57 26.18
CA VAL A 508 18.50 -21.78 24.96
C VAL A 508 19.19 -20.47 24.60
N SER A 509 20.51 -20.49 24.47
CA SER A 509 21.30 -19.32 24.05
C SER A 509 21.00 -18.93 22.59
N THR A 510 21.20 -17.68 22.21
CA THR A 510 20.93 -17.21 20.82
C THR A 510 21.72 -18.02 19.79
N LYS A 511 23.02 -18.26 20.04
CA LYS A 511 23.86 -19.11 19.19
C LYS A 511 23.31 -20.53 19.02
N THR A 512 22.82 -21.13 20.10
CA THR A 512 22.23 -22.48 20.02
C THR A 512 20.90 -22.47 19.26
N LYS A 513 20.15 -21.36 19.25
CA LYS A 513 18.93 -21.24 18.44
C LYS A 513 19.24 -21.19 16.95
N GLU A 514 20.31 -20.50 16.55
CA GLU A 514 20.81 -20.46 15.17
C GLU A 514 21.25 -21.86 14.72
N GLU A 515 22.11 -22.52 15.51
CA GLU A 515 22.54 -23.90 15.24
C GLU A 515 21.37 -24.88 15.14
N TRP A 516 20.32 -24.69 15.95
CA TRP A 516 19.11 -25.50 15.86
C TRP A 516 18.32 -25.22 14.58
N ALA A 517 18.19 -23.97 14.16
CA ALA A 517 17.52 -23.63 12.92
C ALA A 517 18.25 -24.23 11.71
N GLU A 518 19.58 -24.13 11.66
CA GLU A 518 20.40 -24.76 10.63
C GLU A 518 20.25 -26.29 10.62
N LYS A 519 20.38 -26.94 11.79
CA LYS A 519 20.22 -28.41 11.91
C LYS A 519 18.80 -28.88 11.60
N PHE A 520 17.80 -28.05 11.83
CA PHE A 520 16.41 -28.34 11.52
C PHE A 520 16.14 -28.20 10.02
N ASN A 521 16.51 -27.06 9.44
CA ASN A 521 16.29 -26.78 8.02
C ASN A 521 17.09 -27.76 7.15
N LYS A 522 18.34 -28.07 7.52
CA LYS A 522 19.13 -29.12 6.85
C LYS A 522 18.44 -30.48 6.79
N LYS A 523 17.59 -30.81 7.78
CA LYS A 523 16.89 -32.09 7.85
C LYS A 523 15.55 -32.08 7.13
N PHE A 524 14.81 -30.97 7.19
CA PHE A 524 13.41 -30.93 6.77
C PHE A 524 13.16 -30.09 5.52
N THR A 525 13.96 -29.07 5.24
CA THR A 525 13.78 -28.22 4.05
C THR A 525 13.84 -29.06 2.78
N GLY A 526 12.92 -28.82 1.86
CA GLY A 526 12.77 -29.59 0.62
C GLY A 526 12.04 -30.93 0.78
N THR A 527 11.85 -31.44 2.00
CA THR A 527 11.11 -32.69 2.21
C THR A 527 9.61 -32.49 1.99
N VAL A 528 8.94 -33.46 1.35
CA VAL A 528 7.48 -33.42 1.14
C VAL A 528 6.81 -34.24 2.25
N GLN A 529 6.04 -33.57 3.11
CA GLN A 529 5.35 -34.24 4.21
C GLN A 529 4.17 -35.08 3.68
N ALA A 530 3.89 -36.21 4.33
CA ALA A 530 2.72 -37.03 4.02
C ALA A 530 1.42 -36.19 4.02
N GLY A 531 0.79 -36.08 2.85
CA GLY A 531 -0.46 -35.34 2.63
C GLY A 531 -0.29 -33.88 2.17
N SER A 532 0.94 -33.37 2.06
CA SER A 532 1.24 -32.11 1.40
C SER A 532 1.82 -32.37 0.01
N THR A 533 1.52 -31.49 -0.94
CA THR A 533 2.14 -31.47 -2.27
C THR A 533 3.33 -30.51 -2.35
N GLU A 534 3.54 -29.69 -1.33
CA GLU A 534 4.54 -28.62 -1.32
C GLU A 534 5.78 -29.06 -0.51
N PRO A 535 7.00 -28.81 -1.02
CA PRO A 535 8.21 -29.05 -0.27
C PRO A 535 8.29 -28.15 0.97
N ARG A 536 8.95 -28.64 2.02
CA ARG A 536 9.10 -27.87 3.26
C ARG A 536 9.93 -26.61 3.05
N VAL A 537 9.42 -25.49 3.58
CA VAL A 537 10.16 -24.22 3.63
C VAL A 537 10.95 -24.12 4.93
N ASP A 538 12.07 -23.40 4.88
CA ASP A 538 12.90 -23.08 6.04
C ASP A 538 12.09 -22.51 7.21
N ARG A 539 12.37 -23.04 8.41
CA ARG A 539 11.80 -22.52 9.66
C ARG A 539 12.69 -21.45 10.23
N THR A 540 12.07 -20.32 10.57
CA THR A 540 12.75 -19.25 11.31
C THR A 540 13.00 -19.65 12.76
N ILE A 541 13.99 -19.04 13.38
CA ILE A 541 14.30 -19.21 14.81
C ILE A 541 13.06 -18.93 15.69
N ALA A 542 12.27 -17.92 15.32
CA ALA A 542 11.05 -17.56 16.04
C ALA A 542 9.99 -18.67 15.97
N ALA A 543 9.77 -19.28 14.79
CA ALA A 543 8.87 -20.41 14.63
C ALA A 543 9.35 -21.63 15.44
N LEU A 544 10.67 -21.86 15.40
CA LEU A 544 11.49 -22.65 16.33
C LEU A 544 10.97 -22.64 17.77
N MET A 545 11.21 -21.47 18.38
CA MET A 545 10.98 -21.25 19.80
C MET A 545 9.50 -21.26 20.14
N GLN A 546 8.65 -20.68 19.29
CA GLN A 546 7.21 -20.69 19.48
C GLN A 546 6.65 -22.12 19.48
N ARG A 547 7.14 -23.00 18.60
CA ARG A 547 6.71 -24.40 18.57
C ARG A 547 7.12 -25.14 19.84
N ARG A 548 8.32 -24.91 20.37
CA ARG A 548 8.76 -25.51 21.63
C ARG A 548 7.83 -25.20 22.81
N CYS A 549 7.29 -23.98 22.86
CA CYS A 549 6.33 -23.58 23.89
C CYS A 549 4.93 -24.22 23.72
N ARG A 550 4.66 -24.87 22.59
CA ARG A 550 3.38 -25.53 22.25
C ARG A 550 3.45 -27.06 22.30
N ILE A 551 4.64 -27.63 22.42
CA ILE A 551 4.82 -29.09 22.60
C ILE A 551 4.72 -29.39 24.09
N LYS A 552 3.65 -30.07 24.50
CA LYS A 552 3.36 -30.37 25.91
C LYS A 552 4.50 -31.15 26.60
N GLU A 553 5.10 -32.11 25.89
CA GLU A 553 6.23 -32.89 26.38
C GLU A 553 7.46 -32.03 26.70
N LEU A 554 7.76 -31.01 25.88
CA LEU A 554 8.85 -30.08 26.15
C LEU A 554 8.58 -29.19 27.36
N VAL A 555 7.33 -28.73 27.49
CA VAL A 555 6.86 -27.95 28.63
C VAL A 555 7.02 -28.75 29.92
N ASP A 556 6.54 -30.00 29.94
CA ASP A 556 6.53 -30.85 31.13
C ASP A 556 7.95 -31.32 31.52
N ARG A 557 8.74 -31.80 30.54
CA ARG A 557 10.09 -32.36 30.77
C ARG A 557 11.16 -31.30 31.01
N PHE A 558 11.15 -30.19 30.26
CA PHE A 558 12.23 -29.18 30.31
C PHE A 558 11.79 -27.86 30.96
N LYS A 559 10.56 -27.81 31.50
CA LYS A 559 9.98 -26.62 32.14
C LYS A 559 10.04 -25.39 31.22
N VAL A 560 9.80 -25.60 29.92
CA VAL A 560 9.66 -24.50 28.94
C VAL A 560 8.38 -23.72 29.27
N LYS A 561 8.40 -22.38 29.15
CA LYS A 561 7.21 -21.56 29.39
C LYS A 561 6.12 -21.93 28.38
N ALA A 562 5.02 -22.48 28.86
CA ALA A 562 3.89 -22.87 28.02
C ALA A 562 3.26 -21.65 27.33
N ASP A 563 2.86 -21.82 26.07
CA ASP A 563 1.97 -20.87 25.38
C ASP A 563 0.53 -21.09 25.91
N GLN A 564 0.23 -20.50 27.08
CA GLN A 564 -1.06 -20.65 27.77
C GLN A 564 -2.25 -20.32 26.87
N LYS A 565 -2.15 -19.27 26.05
CA LYS A 565 -3.20 -18.86 25.11
C LYS A 565 -3.48 -19.96 24.08
N TRP A 566 -2.44 -20.64 23.58
CA TRP A 566 -2.61 -21.74 22.63
C TRP A 566 -3.25 -22.98 23.27
N PHE A 567 -2.81 -23.38 24.47
CA PHE A 567 -3.40 -24.51 25.19
C PHE A 567 -4.86 -24.26 25.56
N ALA A 568 -5.19 -23.07 26.08
CA ALA A 568 -6.57 -22.67 26.38
C ALA A 568 -7.45 -22.72 25.11
N LYS A 569 -6.93 -22.29 23.96
CA LYS A 569 -7.67 -22.37 22.68
C LYS A 569 -7.90 -23.80 22.21
N ILE A 570 -6.98 -24.72 22.49
CA ILE A 570 -7.16 -26.16 22.18
C ILE A 570 -8.17 -26.80 23.12
N GLU A 571 -8.11 -26.49 24.41
CA GLU A 571 -9.05 -26.96 25.42
C GLU A 571 -10.47 -26.49 25.11
N GLN A 572 -10.66 -25.19 24.83
CA GLN A 572 -11.96 -24.65 24.39
C GLN A 572 -12.48 -25.33 23.11
N LYS A 573 -11.60 -25.73 22.19
CA LYS A 573 -12.00 -26.46 20.98
C LYS A 573 -12.39 -27.91 21.31
N ALA A 574 -11.72 -28.55 22.25
CA ALA A 574 -12.08 -29.88 22.73
C ALA A 574 -13.45 -29.85 23.44
N ASP A 575 -13.70 -28.84 24.26
CA ASP A 575 -14.98 -28.66 24.96
C ASP A 575 -16.13 -28.37 23.99
N LYS A 576 -15.91 -27.53 22.98
CA LYS A 576 -16.90 -27.31 21.91
C LYS A 576 -17.22 -28.58 21.12
N LYS A 577 -16.26 -29.50 20.95
CA LYS A 577 -16.51 -30.80 20.32
C LYS A 577 -17.32 -31.72 21.22
N ARG A 578 -16.99 -31.79 22.52
CA ARG A 578 -17.74 -32.57 23.52
C ARG A 578 -19.19 -32.10 23.63
N LYS A 579 -19.43 -30.78 23.71
CA LYS A 579 -20.78 -30.20 23.74
C LYS A 579 -21.59 -30.49 22.46
N ARG A 580 -20.93 -30.63 21.31
CA ARG A 580 -21.62 -30.98 20.05
C ARG A 580 -21.97 -32.45 19.96
N SER A 581 -21.14 -33.35 20.49
CA SER A 581 -21.46 -34.78 20.50
C SER A 581 -22.57 -35.12 21.50
N ASP A 582 -22.68 -34.35 22.59
CA ASP A 582 -23.70 -34.59 23.63
C ASP A 582 -25.11 -34.13 23.22
N VAL A 583 -25.21 -33.14 22.33
CA VAL A 583 -26.50 -32.59 21.87
C VAL A 583 -27.04 -33.29 20.63
N SER A 584 -26.27 -34.16 19.96
CA SER A 584 -26.69 -34.75 18.68
C SER A 584 -27.37 -36.12 18.78
N ASP A 585 -27.73 -36.60 19.97
CA ASP A 585 -28.29 -37.96 20.15
C ASP A 585 -29.73 -37.99 20.67
N ASP A 586 -30.43 -36.84 20.76
CA ASP A 586 -31.76 -36.79 21.39
C ASP A 586 -32.79 -35.89 20.67
N GLU A 587 -32.73 -35.81 19.34
CA GLU A 587 -33.75 -35.13 18.52
C GLU A 587 -34.59 -36.15 17.72
N ASP A 588 -35.41 -36.92 18.45
CA ASP A 588 -36.66 -37.52 17.96
C ASP A 588 -37.88 -37.03 18.77
N ALA A 589 -37.73 -35.92 19.53
CA ALA A 589 -38.80 -35.35 20.34
C ALA A 589 -39.12 -33.91 19.92
N ALA A 590 -40.37 -33.73 19.48
CA ALA A 590 -40.97 -32.51 18.94
C ALA A 590 -40.68 -31.22 19.76
N PRO A 591 -40.61 -30.06 19.07
CA PRO A 591 -40.14 -28.80 19.63
C PRO A 591 -41.15 -28.17 20.60
N SER A 592 -40.79 -28.09 21.88
CA SER A 592 -41.50 -27.25 22.84
C SER A 592 -40.73 -25.95 23.13
N LYS A 593 -41.35 -24.83 22.73
CA LYS A 593 -41.00 -23.46 23.11
C LYS A 593 -40.87 -23.35 24.63
N LYS A 594 -39.69 -23.01 25.16
CA LYS A 594 -39.61 -22.27 26.42
C LYS A 594 -38.35 -21.42 26.54
N THR A 595 -38.60 -20.13 26.51
CA THR A 595 -37.77 -19.02 26.96
C THR A 595 -37.41 -19.15 28.44
N LYS A 596 -36.14 -18.94 28.80
CA LYS A 596 -35.76 -18.16 29.99
C LYS A 596 -34.27 -17.81 29.97
N ALA A 597 -34.04 -16.50 29.93
CA ALA A 597 -32.79 -15.87 30.30
C ALA A 597 -32.51 -16.13 31.78
N ASP A 598 -31.28 -16.50 32.11
CA ASP A 598 -30.79 -16.32 33.47
C ASP A 598 -29.31 -15.96 33.48
N LYS A 599 -28.98 -15.24 34.54
CA LYS A 599 -27.97 -14.20 34.67
C LYS A 599 -26.91 -14.71 35.64
N VAL A 600 -25.65 -14.83 35.22
CA VAL A 600 -24.51 -15.18 36.09
C VAL A 600 -23.37 -14.23 35.72
N ALA A 601 -23.20 -13.11 36.42
CA ALA A 601 -22.53 -12.95 37.72
C ALA A 601 -20.99 -12.96 37.59
N ASP A 602 -20.46 -11.73 37.69
CA ASP A 602 -19.16 -11.26 38.15
C ASP A 602 -18.17 -12.28 38.75
N GLY A 603 -16.92 -12.14 38.31
CA GLY A 603 -15.73 -12.75 38.90
C GLY A 603 -14.52 -11.87 38.59
N ALA A 604 -14.33 -10.85 39.42
CA ALA A 604 -13.08 -10.12 39.56
C ALA A 604 -12.11 -10.94 40.41
N GLU A 605 -10.83 -11.04 40.03
CA GLU A 605 -9.70 -11.17 40.96
C GLU A 605 -8.34 -11.16 40.22
N ASP A 606 -7.42 -10.46 40.88
CA ASP A 606 -5.95 -10.47 40.83
C ASP A 606 -5.15 -9.98 39.63
N ALA A 607 -4.59 -8.79 39.87
CA ALA A 607 -3.37 -8.24 39.31
C ALA A 607 -2.13 -8.98 39.85
N GLU A 608 -1.17 -9.28 38.98
CA GLU A 608 0.24 -9.32 39.39
C GLU A 608 1.13 -8.72 38.29
N ASP A 609 1.99 -7.82 38.77
CA ASP A 609 3.11 -7.17 38.11
C ASP A 609 3.96 -8.11 37.24
N VAL A 610 4.10 -7.77 35.96
CA VAL A 610 5.34 -8.04 35.22
C VAL A 610 5.65 -6.83 34.35
N GLU A 611 6.68 -6.12 34.77
CA GLU A 611 7.28 -4.99 34.07
C GLU A 611 7.85 -5.35 32.68
N GLU A 612 8.02 -4.30 31.88
CA GLU A 612 8.87 -4.18 30.70
C GLU A 612 8.55 -5.10 29.51
N SER A 613 7.62 -4.65 28.67
CA SER A 613 7.80 -4.73 27.22
C SER A 613 6.97 -3.64 26.55
N ASP A 614 7.68 -2.62 26.04
CA ASP A 614 7.19 -1.52 25.20
C ASP A 614 6.64 -2.05 23.86
N GLY A 615 5.48 -2.68 23.94
CA GLY A 615 4.74 -3.27 22.84
C GLY A 615 3.27 -3.25 23.23
N GLY A 616 2.70 -2.04 23.22
CA GLY A 616 1.32 -1.76 23.60
C GLY A 616 0.35 -2.84 23.12
N GLU A 617 -0.33 -3.43 24.08
CA GLU A 617 -1.30 -4.50 23.94
C GLU A 617 -2.49 -4.02 23.10
N GLU A 618 -2.43 -4.24 21.78
CA GLU A 618 -3.44 -3.76 20.84
C GLU A 618 -4.76 -4.55 21.00
N VAL A 619 -5.73 -3.98 21.71
CA VAL A 619 -7.12 -4.44 21.63
C VAL A 619 -7.64 -4.12 20.22
N PRO A 620 -8.00 -5.14 19.40
CA PRO A 620 -8.62 -4.88 18.11
C PRO A 620 -9.98 -4.24 18.34
N MET A 621 -10.06 -2.92 18.21
CA MET A 621 -11.35 -2.25 18.12
C MET A 621 -11.99 -2.68 16.81
N ASP A 622 -13.00 -3.53 16.94
CA ASP A 622 -13.82 -4.01 15.84
C ASP A 622 -14.62 -2.81 15.32
N ILE A 623 -14.09 -2.16 14.28
CA ILE A 623 -14.84 -1.16 13.53
C ILE A 623 -15.88 -1.96 12.75
N SER A 624 -17.02 -2.16 13.40
CA SER A 624 -18.24 -2.67 12.79
C SER A 624 -18.44 -1.92 11.48
N SER A 625 -18.13 -2.61 10.38
CA SER A 625 -18.61 -2.23 9.07
C SER A 625 -20.12 -2.26 9.20
N GLY A 626 -20.75 -1.09 9.19
CA GLY A 626 -22.20 -1.00 9.05
C GLY A 626 -22.56 -1.76 7.78
N GLU A 627 -23.07 -2.97 7.96
CA GLU A 627 -23.93 -3.58 6.98
C GLU A 627 -25.10 -2.62 6.87
N ASP A 628 -25.16 -1.93 5.73
CA ASP A 628 -26.29 -1.13 5.34
C ASP A 628 -27.52 -2.03 5.53
N ALA A 629 -28.35 -1.64 6.51
CA ALA A 629 -29.64 -2.25 6.73
C ALA A 629 -30.38 -2.09 5.41
N GLU A 630 -30.63 -3.21 4.73
CA GLU A 630 -31.58 -3.25 3.64
C GLU A 630 -32.93 -2.82 4.24
N GLU A 631 -33.29 -1.56 4.01
CA GLU A 631 -34.66 -1.10 4.15
C GLU A 631 -35.48 -1.93 3.17
N SER A 632 -36.15 -2.92 3.75
CA SER A 632 -37.18 -3.74 3.17
C SER A 632 -38.37 -2.85 2.81
N ASP A 633 -38.26 -2.10 1.73
CA ASP A 633 -39.41 -1.43 1.16
C ASP A 633 -40.17 -2.41 0.26
N SER A 634 -41.24 -2.92 0.87
CA SER A 634 -42.58 -2.93 0.30
C SER A 634 -42.79 -3.74 -0.98
N ASP A 635 -43.43 -4.88 -0.79
CA ASP A 635 -44.19 -5.67 -1.76
C ASP A 635 -45.01 -4.81 -2.75
N GLY A 636 -44.38 -4.42 -3.85
CA GLY A 636 -45.04 -3.94 -5.05
C GLY A 636 -45.41 -5.14 -5.93
N GLN A 637 -46.51 -5.81 -5.59
CA GLN A 637 -47.21 -6.71 -6.50
C GLN A 637 -47.77 -5.88 -7.66
N ASP A 638 -47.08 -5.84 -8.79
CA ASP A 638 -47.69 -5.42 -10.05
C ASP A 638 -47.37 -6.43 -11.16
N ALA A 639 -48.42 -6.69 -11.93
CA ALA A 639 -48.72 -7.88 -12.69
C ALA A 639 -47.77 -8.18 -13.88
N PRO A 640 -47.73 -9.43 -14.35
CA PRO A 640 -46.95 -9.85 -15.51
C PRO A 640 -47.45 -9.15 -16.78
N MET A 641 -46.57 -8.35 -17.38
CA MET A 641 -46.75 -7.85 -18.74
C MET A 641 -46.44 -8.97 -19.72
N ASP A 642 -47.52 -9.55 -20.24
CA ASP A 642 -47.57 -10.38 -21.43
C ASP A 642 -47.18 -9.51 -22.65
N LEU A 643 -46.05 -9.84 -23.28
CA LEU A 643 -45.69 -9.31 -24.60
C LEU A 643 -45.19 -10.49 -25.44
N SER A 644 -46.15 -11.08 -26.13
CA SER A 644 -45.94 -11.80 -27.38
C SER A 644 -45.57 -10.78 -28.47
N ASP A 645 -44.31 -10.81 -28.92
CA ASP A 645 -43.85 -10.94 -30.32
C ASP A 645 -42.31 -10.88 -30.40
#